data_AF-A0AB34Z1J2-F1
#
_entry.id   AF-A0AB34Z1J2-F1
#
_cell.length_a   1.000
_cell.length_b   1.000
_cell.length_c   1.000
_cell.angle_alpha   90.00
_cell.angle_beta   90.00
_cell.angle_gamma   90.00
#
_symmetry.space_group_name_H-M   'P 1'
#
loop_
_entity.id
_entity.type
_entity.pdbx_description
1 polymer ?
#
loop_
_entity_poly.entity_id
_entity_poly.type
_entity_poly.pdbx_seq_one_letter_code
_entity_poly.pdbx_strand_id
1 'polypeptide(L)'
;MKKMLLIFSFFLVFLNGFPLNAREVDKEKLKDFVNMDLEFVNYKGPYDSTNTYEQIVGIGEFLARPLINSNSNSSYYGKYFVNRFIDDQDKKASVDIFSIGSKSELDSILNLRRILTGYLMKSFDYERSSAELIAKAITIYNAVYRGDLDYYKEFYIEASLKSLTKENAGLSRVYSQWAGKTQIFIPLKKNILSGNVESDIDIDSLVTDKVVAALLSENESGVNFARDITDIQGETHKADQDKIDIELDNVHESDSNITETIENLRDQLEKATDEEHKKEIESQVDAKKKQKEELDKKAIDLDKAQQKLDFAEDNLDIQRDTVREKLQENINETNKEKNLPKPGDVSSPKVDKQLQIKESLEDLQEQLKEASDENQKREIEKQIEIKKNDEELLKNKDHKALDLKQELNSKASSKEKIEGEEEDKELDSKKKLEPVSEADKVDKISKSNNNEVSKLSPLDEPSYSDIDSKESVDNKDVDLQKTKPQVESQPTSLNEDLIDLSIDSSNPVFLEVIDPITNLGTLQLIDLNTGVRLKESAQQGIQRYGIYEREKDLVVIKIDSGKAKLQILDKLENLKVISESNFEINKNSSLYVDSRMILVAVKDDSNAWRLAKFSPKNLDKFILSENKILPFTSFAVRKNFIYLQDEFKSLVTLDVNTLKKVK
;
A
#
# COMPACT_ATOMS: atom_id res chain seq x y z
N MET A 1 -33.99 72.96 41.71
CA MET A 1 -33.06 73.39 42.78
C MET A 1 -32.18 72.21 43.15
N LYS A 2 -30.85 72.39 43.07
CA LYS A 2 -29.76 71.80 43.88
C LYS A 2 -29.88 70.30 44.25
N LYS A 3 -28.90 69.41 43.99
CA LYS A 3 -27.44 69.61 43.87
C LYS A 3 -26.76 68.27 43.51
N MET A 4 -25.64 68.42 42.78
CA MET A 4 -24.37 67.66 42.79
C MET A 4 -24.34 66.15 42.48
N LEU A 5 -23.59 65.60 41.51
CA LEU A 5 -22.24 65.86 40.95
C LEU A 5 -21.10 65.09 41.64
N LEU A 6 -20.58 64.10 40.92
CA LEU A 6 -19.19 63.60 40.85
C LEU A 6 -19.17 62.57 39.70
N ILE A 7 -18.82 62.91 38.44
CA ILE A 7 -17.49 63.25 37.87
C ILE A 7 -16.45 62.16 38.14
N PHE A 8 -16.17 61.35 37.11
CA PHE A 8 -14.88 61.30 36.40
C PHE A 8 -15.12 60.59 35.05
N SER A 9 -15.11 61.30 33.91
CA SER A 9 -13.93 61.53 33.03
C SER A 9 -13.47 60.22 32.37
N PHE A 10 -13.64 59.95 31.07
CA PHE A 10 -13.13 60.63 29.87
C PHE A 10 -13.90 60.07 28.63
N PHE A 11 -14.50 60.85 27.72
CA PHE A 11 -13.94 61.37 26.43
C PHE A 11 -13.32 60.25 25.55
N LEU A 12 -13.75 59.88 24.33
CA LEU A 12 -14.09 60.57 23.06
C LEU A 12 -15.09 59.70 22.24
N VAL A 13 -16.16 60.15 21.56
CA VAL A 13 -16.38 61.02 20.38
C VAL A 13 -15.80 60.53 19.03
N PHE A 14 -16.70 60.52 18.01
CA PHE A 14 -16.58 60.34 16.54
C PHE A 14 -16.72 58.89 16.03
N LEU A 15 -17.77 58.47 15.31
CA LEU A 15 -18.52 59.02 14.16
C LEU A 15 -17.72 58.98 12.83
N ASN A 16 -18.16 58.08 11.94
CA ASN A 16 -18.01 58.03 10.47
C ASN A 16 -16.63 57.85 9.82
N GLY A 17 -16.57 56.89 8.88
CA GLY A 17 -15.69 56.94 7.71
C GLY A 17 -15.01 55.61 7.34
N PHE A 18 -15.63 54.80 6.47
CA PHE A 18 -14.86 53.95 5.55
C PHE A 18 -14.21 54.89 4.51
N PRO A 19 -12.96 54.67 4.04
CA PRO A 19 -12.61 53.46 3.30
C PRO A 19 -11.16 52.92 3.46
N LEU A 20 -10.98 51.68 3.00
CA LEU A 20 -9.78 51.07 2.39
C LEU A 20 -8.39 51.57 2.85
N ASN A 21 -7.74 50.77 3.70
CA ASN A 21 -6.34 50.41 3.53
C ASN A 21 -6.17 48.92 3.81
N ALA A 22 -5.63 48.21 2.82
CA ALA A 22 -5.02 46.91 2.96
C ALA A 22 -3.71 47.03 3.76
N ARG A 23 -3.17 45.86 4.13
CA ARG A 23 -1.91 45.58 4.87
C ARG A 23 -2.07 45.68 6.39
N GLU A 24 -1.65 44.70 7.19
CA GLU A 24 -0.66 43.64 6.98
C GLU A 24 -1.07 42.50 7.94
N VAL A 25 -1.40 41.32 7.42
CA VAL A 25 -1.60 40.14 8.28
C VAL A 25 -0.22 39.70 8.73
N ASP A 26 -0.06 39.69 10.04
CA ASP A 26 1.12 39.36 10.82
C ASP A 26 1.80 38.07 10.30
N LYS A 27 3.02 38.21 9.77
CA LYS A 27 3.79 37.17 9.07
C LYS A 27 4.62 36.28 10.00
N GLU A 28 4.41 36.30 11.31
CA GLU A 28 5.23 35.53 12.27
C GLU A 28 4.48 34.54 13.18
N LYS A 29 3.20 34.22 12.88
CA LYS A 29 2.49 33.08 13.49
C LYS A 29 1.92 32.07 12.49
N LEU A 30 2.54 32.02 11.31
CA LEU A 30 2.44 30.93 10.34
C LEU A 30 3.61 29.95 10.52
N LYS A 31 3.78 29.44 11.73
CA LYS A 31 4.68 28.34 12.10
C LYS A 31 3.88 27.59 13.17
N ASP A 32 3.16 26.52 12.87
CA ASP A 32 3.64 25.30 12.24
C ASP A 32 2.71 24.80 11.11
N PHE A 33 3.29 24.65 9.93
CA PHE A 33 2.60 24.21 8.72
C PHE A 33 2.45 22.68 8.70
N VAL A 34 1.24 22.24 8.33
CA VAL A 34 0.90 20.87 7.93
C VAL A 34 1.68 20.52 6.66
N ASN A 35 2.38 19.39 6.68
CA ASN A 35 3.12 18.80 5.55
C ASN A 35 2.33 18.84 4.23
N MET A 36 2.89 19.50 3.21
CA MET A 36 2.33 19.59 1.85
C MET A 36 2.45 18.23 1.15
N ASP A 37 1.36 17.78 0.54
CA ASP A 37 1.37 16.99 -0.69
C ASP A 37 0.49 17.77 -1.69
N LEU A 38 1.04 18.24 -2.81
CA LEU A 38 0.36 18.86 -3.96
C LEU A 38 -0.94 19.62 -3.58
N GLU A 39 -0.85 20.59 -2.67
CA GLU A 39 -1.92 21.01 -1.74
C GLU A 39 -3.34 20.96 -2.31
N PHE A 40 -4.05 19.89 -1.99
CA PHE A 40 -5.49 19.85 -2.16
C PHE A 40 -6.15 20.76 -1.12
N VAL A 41 -6.93 21.72 -1.60
CA VAL A 41 -7.75 22.59 -0.76
C VAL A 41 -8.99 21.79 -0.35
N ASN A 42 -9.05 21.44 0.93
CA ASN A 42 -10.21 20.79 1.56
C ASN A 42 -11.18 21.82 2.16
N TYR A 43 -12.41 21.39 2.43
CA TYR A 43 -13.37 22.18 3.20
C TYR A 43 -12.87 22.41 4.63
N LYS A 44 -13.10 23.63 5.16
CA LYS A 44 -12.68 24.07 6.50
C LYS A 44 -13.82 24.62 7.35
N GLY A 45 -15.08 24.47 6.91
CA GLY A 45 -16.25 24.94 7.66
C GLY A 45 -16.75 23.90 8.67
N PRO A 46 -17.83 24.20 9.41
CA PRO A 46 -18.42 23.26 10.35
C PRO A 46 -18.98 22.04 9.63
N TYR A 47 -18.89 20.89 10.29
CA TYR A 47 -19.44 19.61 9.85
C TYR A 47 -20.66 19.26 10.71
N ASP A 48 -21.79 18.93 10.09
CA ASP A 48 -22.99 18.50 10.81
C ASP A 48 -22.91 17.03 11.25
N SER A 49 -22.01 16.25 10.64
CA SER A 49 -21.68 14.88 11.03
C SER A 49 -20.32 14.47 10.46
N THR A 50 -19.66 13.48 11.06
CA THR A 50 -18.38 12.93 10.58
C THR A 50 -18.49 11.42 10.42
N ASN A 51 -18.10 10.88 9.26
CA ASN A 51 -17.98 9.44 9.07
C ASN A 51 -16.69 8.89 9.67
N THR A 52 -16.72 7.66 10.18
CA THR A 52 -15.51 6.96 10.62
C THR A 52 -14.65 6.55 9.42
N TYR A 53 -13.38 6.24 9.68
CA TYR A 53 -12.48 5.72 8.65
C TYR A 53 -13.07 4.48 7.97
N GLU A 54 -13.58 3.52 8.75
CA GLU A 54 -14.12 2.25 8.26
C GLU A 54 -15.38 2.46 7.44
N GLN A 55 -16.23 3.42 7.83
CA GLN A 55 -17.41 3.79 7.04
C GLN A 55 -17.01 4.30 5.65
N ILE A 56 -15.95 5.11 5.57
CA ILE A 56 -15.47 5.69 4.31
C ILE A 56 -14.78 4.63 3.44
N VAL A 57 -13.91 3.81 4.02
CA VAL A 57 -13.28 2.67 3.33
C VAL A 57 -14.35 1.69 2.81
N GLY A 58 -15.38 1.43 3.60
CA GLY A 58 -16.50 0.56 3.22
C GLY A 58 -17.27 1.04 1.99
N ILE A 59 -17.26 2.34 1.66
CA ILE A 59 -17.81 2.86 0.40
C ILE A 59 -17.01 2.32 -0.78
N GLY A 60 -15.68 2.36 -0.70
CA GLY A 60 -14.79 1.83 -1.73
C GLY A 60 -14.96 0.33 -1.93
N GLU A 61 -14.99 -0.42 -0.83
CA GLU A 61 -15.23 -1.87 -0.86
C GLU A 61 -16.59 -2.20 -1.47
N PHE A 62 -17.63 -1.41 -1.17
CA PHE A 62 -18.95 -1.57 -1.78
C PHE A 62 -18.88 -1.36 -3.29
N LEU A 63 -18.19 -0.31 -3.73
CA LEU A 63 -18.05 0.01 -5.15
C LEU A 63 -17.31 -1.07 -5.94
N ALA A 64 -16.34 -1.75 -5.33
CA ALA A 64 -15.58 -2.82 -5.95
C ALA A 64 -16.38 -4.11 -6.22
N ARG A 65 -17.35 -4.46 -5.36
CA ARG A 65 -18.07 -5.75 -5.41
C ARG A 65 -18.71 -6.10 -6.76
N PRO A 66 -19.37 -5.16 -7.47
CA PRO A 66 -20.01 -5.46 -8.75
C PRO A 66 -19.03 -5.64 -9.92
N LEU A 67 -17.73 -5.32 -9.74
CA LEU A 67 -16.77 -5.22 -10.85
C LEU A 67 -16.04 -6.51 -11.22
N ILE A 68 -16.51 -7.65 -10.69
CA ILE A 68 -15.88 -8.98 -10.89
C ILE A 68 -16.08 -9.51 -12.34
N ASN A 69 -16.95 -8.85 -13.14
CA ASN A 69 -17.21 -9.19 -14.55
C ASN A 69 -16.67 -8.11 -15.52
N SER A 70 -16.39 -8.48 -16.77
CA SER A 70 -15.90 -7.56 -17.81
C SER A 70 -16.93 -6.48 -18.19
N ASN A 71 -16.46 -5.23 -18.34
CA ASN A 71 -17.25 -4.03 -18.63
C ASN A 71 -18.46 -3.80 -17.70
N SER A 72 -18.15 -3.71 -16.40
CA SER A 72 -19.12 -3.55 -15.32
C SER A 72 -19.16 -2.11 -14.79
N ASN A 73 -20.28 -1.77 -14.14
CA ASN A 73 -20.45 -0.50 -13.46
C ASN A 73 -20.93 -0.70 -12.02
N SER A 74 -20.66 0.29 -11.18
CA SER A 74 -21.04 0.31 -9.78
C SER A 74 -21.42 1.73 -9.37
N SER A 75 -22.40 1.86 -8.50
CA SER A 75 -22.85 3.16 -7.99
C SER A 75 -23.14 3.09 -6.51
N TYR A 76 -22.69 4.12 -5.78
CA TYR A 76 -23.01 4.32 -4.37
C TYR A 76 -23.95 5.52 -4.25
N TYR A 77 -25.26 5.24 -4.23
CA TYR A 77 -26.36 6.21 -4.02
C TYR A 77 -26.28 7.49 -4.90
N GLY A 78 -25.70 7.38 -6.10
CA GLY A 78 -25.46 8.53 -6.97
C GLY A 78 -24.41 9.53 -6.50
N LYS A 79 -23.69 9.23 -5.40
CA LYS A 79 -22.57 10.02 -4.88
C LYS A 79 -21.26 9.64 -5.57
N TYR A 80 -21.05 8.36 -5.83
CA TYR A 80 -19.85 7.84 -6.47
C TYR A 80 -20.20 6.75 -7.49
N PHE A 81 -19.39 6.64 -8.52
CA PHE A 81 -19.56 5.62 -9.56
C PHE A 81 -18.19 5.05 -9.94
N VAL A 82 -18.14 3.77 -10.27
CA VAL A 82 -16.96 3.16 -10.91
C VAL A 82 -17.42 2.45 -12.17
N ASN A 83 -16.74 2.71 -13.28
CA ASN A 83 -16.97 2.03 -14.56
C ASN A 83 -15.66 1.41 -15.03
N ARG A 84 -15.69 0.11 -15.32
CA ARG A 84 -14.54 -0.64 -15.81
C ARG A 84 -14.60 -0.73 -17.34
N PHE A 85 -13.51 -0.38 -18.00
CA PHE A 85 -13.36 -0.48 -19.44
C PHE A 85 -12.13 -1.34 -19.76
N ILE A 86 -12.38 -2.54 -20.31
CA ILE A 86 -11.35 -3.51 -20.67
C ILE A 86 -11.36 -3.73 -22.18
N ASP A 87 -10.18 -3.60 -22.79
CA ASP A 87 -9.89 -4.03 -24.16
C ASP A 87 -8.46 -4.59 -24.22
N ASP A 88 -8.36 -5.92 -24.38
CA ASP A 88 -7.10 -6.64 -24.49
C ASP A 88 -6.41 -6.41 -25.84
N GLN A 89 -7.18 -6.06 -26.88
CA GLN A 89 -6.69 -5.94 -28.26
C GLN A 89 -6.21 -4.54 -28.59
N ASP A 90 -6.75 -3.50 -27.94
CA ASP A 90 -6.27 -2.13 -28.10
C ASP A 90 -4.88 -1.98 -27.45
N LYS A 91 -4.01 -1.21 -28.10
CA LYS A 91 -2.70 -0.84 -27.56
C LYS A 91 -2.80 0.18 -26.44
N LYS A 92 -3.90 0.95 -26.40
CA LYS A 92 -4.17 1.93 -25.35
C LYS A 92 -4.56 1.27 -24.04
N ALA A 93 -4.42 2.03 -22.95
CA ALA A 93 -4.66 1.54 -21.61
C ALA A 93 -6.14 1.25 -21.35
N SER A 94 -6.40 0.06 -20.83
CA SER A 94 -7.65 -0.27 -20.14
C SER A 94 -7.70 0.43 -18.79
N VAL A 95 -8.89 0.70 -18.27
CA VAL A 95 -9.04 1.66 -17.16
C VAL A 95 -10.30 1.43 -16.34
N ASP A 96 -10.17 1.63 -15.03
CA ASP A 96 -11.30 1.89 -14.15
C ASP A 96 -11.47 3.41 -13.98
N ILE A 97 -12.67 3.92 -14.25
CA ILE A 97 -13.02 5.33 -14.04
C ILE A 97 -13.87 5.48 -12.79
N PHE A 98 -13.29 6.10 -11.75
CA PHE A 98 -14.01 6.53 -10.56
C PHE A 98 -14.56 7.95 -10.74
N SER A 99 -15.88 8.12 -10.76
CA SER A 99 -16.53 9.41 -10.92
C SER A 99 -17.12 9.91 -9.60
N ILE A 100 -16.94 11.20 -9.31
CA ILE A 100 -17.60 11.88 -8.17
C ILE A 100 -18.89 12.50 -8.69
N GLY A 101 -20.03 11.94 -8.27
CA GLY A 101 -21.36 12.40 -8.65
C GLY A 101 -21.71 13.76 -8.05
N SER A 102 -22.71 14.43 -8.62
CA SER A 102 -23.18 15.74 -8.15
C SER A 102 -23.83 15.70 -6.77
N LYS A 103 -24.28 14.52 -6.31
CA LYS A 103 -24.82 14.30 -4.95
C LYS A 103 -23.73 14.05 -3.91
N SER A 104 -22.46 14.03 -4.31
CA SER A 104 -21.36 13.80 -3.41
C SER A 104 -21.17 14.99 -2.47
N GLU A 105 -20.98 14.68 -1.19
CA GLU A 105 -20.58 15.64 -0.15
C GLU A 105 -19.06 15.54 0.12
N LEU A 106 -18.31 14.91 -0.79
CA LEU A 106 -16.88 14.72 -0.63
C LEU A 106 -16.15 16.07 -0.63
N ASP A 107 -15.44 16.32 0.45
CA ASP A 107 -14.89 17.63 0.77
C ASP A 107 -13.44 17.59 1.28
N SER A 108 -12.89 16.38 1.40
CA SER A 108 -11.56 16.11 1.90
C SER A 108 -10.83 15.09 1.02
N ILE A 109 -9.61 15.42 0.62
CA ILE A 109 -8.73 14.53 -0.14
C ILE A 109 -8.44 13.24 0.63
N LEU A 110 -8.37 13.33 1.96
CA LEU A 110 -8.13 12.18 2.82
C LEU A 110 -9.31 11.21 2.75
N ASN A 111 -10.54 11.72 2.71
CA ASN A 111 -11.73 10.88 2.55
C ASN A 111 -11.79 10.25 1.16
N LEU A 112 -11.42 11.00 0.11
CA LEU A 112 -11.31 10.45 -1.25
C LEU A 112 -10.30 9.30 -1.30
N ARG A 113 -9.10 9.51 -0.74
CA ARG A 113 -8.05 8.49 -0.67
C ARG A 113 -8.51 7.27 0.10
N ARG A 114 -9.24 7.42 1.21
CA ARG A 114 -9.83 6.29 1.96
C ARG A 114 -10.85 5.48 1.13
N ILE A 115 -11.71 6.15 0.35
CA ILE A 115 -12.62 5.45 -0.56
C ILE A 115 -11.81 4.68 -1.60
N LEU A 116 -10.78 5.29 -2.20
CA LEU A 116 -9.89 4.62 -3.14
C LEU A 116 -9.12 3.46 -2.49
N THR A 117 -8.67 3.60 -1.25
CA THR A 117 -8.01 2.51 -0.49
C THR A 117 -8.94 1.31 -0.35
N GLY A 118 -10.18 1.51 0.09
CA GLY A 118 -11.16 0.40 0.19
C GLY A 118 -11.49 -0.23 -1.15
N TYR A 119 -11.54 0.58 -2.21
CA TYR A 119 -11.68 0.10 -3.57
C TYR A 119 -10.51 -0.78 -3.99
N LEU A 120 -9.28 -0.29 -3.79
CA LEU A 120 -8.05 -0.98 -4.18
C LEU A 120 -7.85 -2.29 -3.43
N MET A 121 -8.05 -2.28 -2.12
CA MET A 121 -8.02 -3.49 -1.28
C MET A 121 -9.02 -4.54 -1.78
N LYS A 122 -10.23 -4.11 -2.19
CA LYS A 122 -11.27 -5.06 -2.55
C LYS A 122 -11.21 -5.55 -3.99
N SER A 123 -10.80 -4.70 -4.92
CA SER A 123 -10.73 -5.02 -6.36
C SER A 123 -9.43 -5.71 -6.76
N PHE A 124 -8.32 -5.41 -6.09
CA PHE A 124 -6.97 -5.83 -6.49
C PHE A 124 -6.19 -6.54 -5.36
N ASP A 125 -6.83 -6.76 -4.21
CA ASP A 125 -6.27 -7.51 -3.07
C ASP A 125 -4.97 -6.90 -2.48
N TYR A 126 -4.76 -5.60 -2.67
CA TYR A 126 -3.63 -4.90 -2.04
C TYR A 126 -3.76 -4.87 -0.51
N GLU A 127 -2.62 -5.00 0.17
CA GLU A 127 -2.53 -4.66 1.59
C GLU A 127 -2.90 -3.19 1.80
N ARG A 128 -3.50 -2.87 2.95
CA ARG A 128 -3.92 -1.51 3.30
C ARG A 128 -2.83 -0.46 3.09
N SER A 129 -1.60 -0.71 3.56
CA SER A 129 -0.47 0.21 3.43
C SER A 129 -0.15 0.52 1.97
N SER A 130 -0.05 -0.50 1.12
CA SER A 130 0.15 -0.35 -0.32
C SER A 130 -1.03 0.35 -0.99
N ALA A 131 -2.27 -0.02 -0.64
CA ALA A 131 -3.48 0.62 -1.15
C ALA A 131 -3.57 2.11 -0.78
N GLU A 132 -3.10 2.51 0.41
CA GLU A 132 -3.02 3.92 0.80
C GLU A 132 -1.98 4.69 -0.02
N LEU A 133 -0.81 4.09 -0.30
CA LEU A 133 0.23 4.70 -1.13
C LEU A 133 -0.24 4.86 -2.59
N ILE A 134 -0.82 3.81 -3.16
CA ILE A 134 -1.35 3.79 -4.53
C ILE A 134 -2.53 4.75 -4.66
N ALA A 135 -3.43 4.82 -3.66
CA ALA A 135 -4.52 5.80 -3.66
C ALA A 135 -3.98 7.24 -3.69
N LYS A 136 -2.88 7.53 -2.98
CA LYS A 136 -2.20 8.83 -3.06
C LYS A 136 -1.64 9.05 -4.47
N ALA A 137 -0.94 8.08 -5.06
CA ALA A 137 -0.40 8.17 -6.42
C ALA A 137 -1.51 8.46 -7.45
N ILE A 138 -2.63 7.73 -7.40
CA ILE A 138 -3.82 7.94 -8.27
C ILE A 138 -4.33 9.39 -8.17
N THR A 139 -4.45 9.93 -6.95
CA THR A 139 -4.96 11.31 -6.78
C THR A 139 -3.99 12.35 -7.35
N ILE A 140 -2.69 12.13 -7.23
CA ILE A 140 -1.66 13.05 -7.73
C ILE A 140 -1.58 12.98 -9.25
N TYR A 141 -1.52 11.77 -9.82
CA TYR A 141 -1.60 11.52 -11.25
C TYR A 141 -2.78 12.25 -11.90
N ASN A 142 -3.99 12.06 -11.36
CA ASN A 142 -5.19 12.72 -11.90
C ASN A 142 -5.22 14.24 -11.67
N ALA A 143 -4.49 14.76 -10.69
CA ALA A 143 -4.34 16.20 -10.51
C ALA A 143 -3.30 16.82 -11.46
N VAL A 144 -2.24 16.08 -11.80
CA VAL A 144 -1.21 16.49 -12.76
C VAL A 144 -1.77 16.57 -14.19
N TYR A 145 -2.62 15.61 -14.56
CA TYR A 145 -3.25 15.55 -15.89
C TYR A 145 -4.64 16.20 -15.96
N ARG A 146 -5.04 16.97 -14.94
CA ARG A 146 -6.36 17.59 -14.88
C ARG A 146 -6.67 18.41 -16.14
N GLY A 147 -7.73 18.03 -16.85
CA GLY A 147 -8.22 18.72 -18.05
C GLY A 147 -7.37 18.51 -19.31
N ASP A 148 -6.36 17.64 -19.25
CA ASP A 148 -5.45 17.33 -20.36
C ASP A 148 -6.07 16.29 -21.30
N LEU A 149 -7.06 16.74 -22.08
CA LEU A 149 -7.82 15.85 -22.97
C LEU A 149 -6.95 15.15 -24.03
N ASP A 150 -5.85 15.77 -24.45
CA ASP A 150 -4.98 15.21 -25.46
C ASP A 150 -4.22 14.02 -24.88
N TYR A 151 -3.68 14.17 -23.67
CA TYR A 151 -3.10 13.05 -22.93
C TYR A 151 -4.09 11.89 -22.75
N TYR A 152 -5.30 12.16 -22.25
CA TYR A 152 -6.29 11.09 -22.04
C TYR A 152 -6.69 10.38 -23.35
N LYS A 153 -6.81 11.11 -24.46
CA LYS A 153 -7.13 10.54 -25.79
C LYS A 153 -6.00 9.71 -26.37
N GLU A 154 -4.76 10.11 -26.14
CA GLU A 154 -3.60 9.37 -26.60
C GLU A 154 -3.43 8.08 -25.81
N PHE A 155 -3.61 8.16 -24.49
CA PHE A 155 -3.25 7.09 -23.57
C PHE A 155 -4.36 6.04 -23.34
N TYR A 156 -5.63 6.44 -23.26
CA TYR A 156 -6.73 5.54 -22.88
C TYR A 156 -7.63 5.15 -24.07
N ILE A 157 -8.24 3.97 -23.97
CA ILE A 157 -9.18 3.44 -24.96
C ILE A 157 -10.40 4.35 -25.17
N GLU A 158 -10.88 4.44 -26.41
CA GLU A 158 -11.93 5.40 -26.80
C GLU A 158 -13.24 5.21 -26.03
N ALA A 159 -13.59 3.95 -25.69
CA ALA A 159 -14.79 3.62 -24.93
C ALA A 159 -14.88 4.36 -23.58
N SER A 160 -13.72 4.58 -22.94
CA SER A 160 -13.60 5.24 -21.64
C SER A 160 -13.80 6.77 -21.71
N LEU A 161 -13.65 7.35 -22.90
CA LEU A 161 -13.57 8.80 -23.10
C LEU A 161 -14.91 9.44 -23.48
N LYS A 162 -15.96 8.65 -23.69
CA LYS A 162 -17.26 9.12 -24.23
C LYS A 162 -17.91 10.25 -23.43
N SER A 163 -17.73 10.25 -22.11
CA SER A 163 -18.29 11.27 -21.20
C SER A 163 -17.25 12.29 -20.71
N LEU A 164 -16.04 12.21 -21.25
CA LEU A 164 -14.91 13.02 -20.82
C LEU A 164 -15.01 14.43 -21.41
N THR A 165 -14.79 15.41 -20.56
CA THR A 165 -14.77 16.84 -20.88
C THR A 165 -13.56 17.46 -20.18
N LYS A 166 -13.13 18.64 -20.64
CA LYS A 166 -12.05 19.38 -19.97
C LYS A 166 -12.38 19.63 -18.49
N GLU A 167 -13.65 19.79 -18.16
CA GLU A 167 -14.14 20.08 -16.82
C GLU A 167 -14.33 18.85 -15.93
N ASN A 168 -14.23 17.62 -16.42
CA ASN A 168 -14.30 16.44 -15.55
C ASN A 168 -13.12 15.48 -15.69
N ALA A 169 -12.25 15.66 -16.70
CA ALA A 169 -11.06 14.84 -16.88
C ALA A 169 -10.05 15.04 -15.76
N GLY A 170 -9.85 14.07 -14.88
CA GLY A 170 -8.95 14.12 -13.74
C GLY A 170 -9.55 14.73 -12.48
N LEU A 171 -8.70 15.10 -11.53
CA LEU A 171 -9.07 15.58 -10.19
C LEU A 171 -8.62 17.02 -9.96
N SER A 172 -9.56 17.93 -9.65
CA SER A 172 -9.18 19.30 -9.28
C SER A 172 -8.43 19.33 -7.95
N ARG A 173 -7.54 20.31 -7.74
CA ARG A 173 -6.94 20.54 -6.41
C ARG A 173 -7.87 21.22 -5.43
N VAL A 174 -9.08 21.61 -5.83
CA VAL A 174 -10.04 22.32 -4.97
C VAL A 174 -11.31 21.49 -4.80
N TYR A 175 -11.67 21.17 -3.55
CA TYR A 175 -12.81 20.29 -3.24
C TYR A 175 -14.14 20.76 -3.85
N SER A 176 -14.36 22.08 -3.91
CA SER A 176 -15.59 22.66 -4.48
C SER A 176 -15.77 22.40 -5.98
N GLN A 177 -14.76 21.86 -6.65
CA GLN A 177 -14.80 21.46 -8.04
C GLN A 177 -14.86 19.94 -8.23
N TRP A 178 -15.11 19.16 -7.17
CA TRP A 178 -15.16 17.70 -7.28
C TRP A 178 -16.53 17.15 -7.65
N ALA A 179 -17.56 17.54 -6.90
CA ALA A 179 -18.91 17.02 -7.08
C ALA A 179 -19.44 17.28 -8.50
N GLY A 180 -19.72 16.22 -9.25
CA GLY A 180 -20.22 16.26 -10.63
C GLY A 180 -19.20 16.68 -11.68
N LYS A 181 -17.92 16.91 -11.30
CA LYS A 181 -16.88 17.50 -12.15
C LYS A 181 -15.54 16.77 -12.05
N THR A 182 -15.58 15.50 -11.68
CA THR A 182 -14.38 14.66 -11.53
C THR A 182 -14.62 13.26 -12.06
N GLN A 183 -13.70 12.83 -12.91
CA GLN A 183 -13.48 11.46 -13.37
C GLN A 183 -12.01 11.13 -13.13
N ILE A 184 -11.75 10.25 -12.18
CA ILE A 184 -10.43 9.76 -11.80
C ILE A 184 -10.18 8.49 -12.61
N PHE A 185 -9.11 8.51 -13.40
CA PHE A 185 -8.67 7.39 -14.21
C PHE A 185 -7.67 6.57 -13.42
N ILE A 186 -7.90 5.25 -13.38
CA ILE A 186 -7.08 4.26 -12.68
C ILE A 186 -6.67 3.21 -13.73
N PRO A 187 -5.46 3.32 -14.31
CA PRO A 187 -5.02 2.45 -15.41
C PRO A 187 -4.85 1.01 -14.92
N LEU A 188 -5.30 0.06 -15.72
CA LEU A 188 -5.23 -1.37 -15.42
C LEU A 188 -4.00 -1.99 -16.07
N LYS A 189 -3.29 -2.80 -15.30
CA LYS A 189 -2.06 -3.46 -15.76
C LYS A 189 -2.38 -4.51 -16.81
N LYS A 190 -1.52 -4.59 -17.82
CA LYS A 190 -1.48 -5.71 -18.76
C LYS A 190 -0.42 -6.70 -18.32
N ASN A 191 -0.77 -7.97 -18.34
CA ASN A 191 0.15 -9.05 -18.08
C ASN A 191 1.30 -9.01 -19.11
N ILE A 192 2.54 -8.99 -18.63
CA ILE A 192 3.72 -8.79 -19.48
C ILE A 192 3.89 -9.88 -20.56
N LEU A 193 3.43 -11.10 -20.28
CA LEU A 193 3.54 -12.25 -21.19
C LEU A 193 2.37 -12.30 -22.17
N SER A 194 1.14 -12.34 -21.64
CA SER A 194 -0.06 -12.56 -22.47
C SER A 194 -0.62 -11.29 -23.11
N GLY A 195 -0.25 -10.10 -22.61
CA GLY A 195 -0.79 -8.81 -23.03
C GLY A 195 -2.24 -8.55 -22.61
N ASN A 196 -2.90 -9.53 -21.99
CA ASN A 196 -4.27 -9.37 -21.47
C ASN A 196 -4.25 -8.53 -20.20
N VAL A 197 -5.34 -7.80 -19.95
CA VAL A 197 -5.54 -7.06 -18.71
C VAL A 197 -5.59 -8.02 -17.53
N GLU A 198 -4.76 -7.77 -16.52
CA GLU A 198 -4.75 -8.52 -15.26
C GLU A 198 -5.46 -7.74 -14.15
N SER A 199 -5.74 -8.42 -13.03
CA SER A 199 -6.38 -7.81 -11.87
C SER A 199 -5.36 -7.04 -11.03
N ASP A 200 -4.67 -6.08 -11.64
CA ASP A 200 -3.66 -5.23 -11.01
C ASP A 200 -3.67 -3.81 -11.60
N ILE A 201 -3.04 -2.86 -10.90
CA ILE A 201 -2.91 -1.46 -11.34
C ILE A 201 -1.60 -1.26 -12.07
N ASP A 202 -1.65 -0.50 -13.17
CA ASP A 202 -0.47 -0.11 -13.92
C ASP A 202 0.25 1.05 -13.19
N ILE A 203 1.20 0.70 -12.31
CA ILE A 203 1.93 1.66 -11.49
C ILE A 203 2.82 2.58 -12.35
N ASP A 204 3.45 2.05 -13.40
CA ASP A 204 4.28 2.85 -14.31
C ASP A 204 3.49 3.96 -14.99
N SER A 205 2.24 3.66 -15.35
CA SER A 205 1.31 4.64 -15.92
C SER A 205 0.90 5.72 -14.93
N LEU A 206 0.90 5.42 -13.62
CA LEU A 206 0.62 6.40 -12.57
C LEU A 206 1.85 7.29 -12.26
N VAL A 207 3.06 6.74 -12.39
CA VAL A 207 4.33 7.38 -11.98
C VAL A 207 5.14 7.82 -13.21
N THR A 208 4.50 8.61 -14.08
CA THR A 208 5.18 9.23 -15.23
C THR A 208 6.22 10.26 -14.79
N ASP A 209 7.17 10.60 -15.65
CA ASP A 209 8.19 11.65 -15.37
C ASP A 209 7.56 12.99 -14.98
N LYS A 210 6.43 13.35 -15.59
CA LYS A 210 5.68 14.56 -15.26
C LYS A 210 5.12 14.51 -13.83
N VAL A 211 4.72 13.34 -13.35
CA VAL A 211 4.25 13.13 -11.97
C VAL A 211 5.42 13.16 -11.00
N VAL A 212 6.52 12.48 -11.31
CA VAL A 212 7.76 12.54 -10.50
C VAL A 212 8.25 13.99 -10.38
N ALA A 213 8.35 14.71 -11.50
CA ALA A 213 8.73 16.13 -11.49
C ALA A 213 7.78 17.00 -10.64
N ALA A 214 6.47 16.73 -10.69
CA ALA A 214 5.51 17.42 -9.84
C ALA A 214 5.77 17.15 -8.34
N LEU A 215 5.97 15.88 -7.95
CA LEU A 215 6.27 15.48 -6.57
C LEU A 215 7.57 16.11 -6.04
N LEU A 216 8.62 16.12 -6.86
CA LEU A 216 9.92 16.69 -6.49
C LEU A 216 9.89 18.22 -6.32
N SER A 217 8.92 18.89 -6.93
CA SER A 217 8.76 20.35 -6.85
C SER A 217 8.01 20.84 -5.61
N GLU A 218 7.49 19.93 -4.78
CA GLU A 218 6.65 20.30 -3.65
C GLU A 218 7.45 20.63 -2.39
N ASN A 219 7.87 19.60 -1.66
CA ASN A 219 8.58 19.67 -0.39
C ASN A 219 9.25 18.32 -0.10
N GLU A 220 9.83 18.19 1.09
CA GLU A 220 10.45 16.95 1.56
C GLU A 220 9.50 15.73 1.57
N SER A 221 8.21 15.93 1.88
CA SER A 221 7.18 14.86 1.84
C SER A 221 6.94 14.37 0.42
N GLY A 222 6.87 15.27 -0.56
CA GLY A 222 6.75 14.94 -1.98
C GLY A 222 7.93 14.12 -2.49
N VAL A 223 9.16 14.50 -2.11
CA VAL A 223 10.37 13.76 -2.46
C VAL A 223 10.41 12.38 -1.80
N ASN A 224 10.06 12.28 -0.51
CA ASN A 224 9.97 10.99 0.17
C ASN A 224 8.91 10.07 -0.45
N PHE A 225 7.76 10.62 -0.84
CA PHE A 225 6.72 9.86 -1.54
C PHE A 225 7.17 9.41 -2.93
N ALA A 226 7.90 10.25 -3.66
CA ALA A 226 8.48 9.88 -4.95
C ALA A 226 9.43 8.69 -4.80
N ARG A 227 10.29 8.67 -3.77
CA ARG A 227 11.11 7.50 -3.44
C ARG A 227 10.23 6.27 -3.21
N ASP A 228 9.29 6.36 -2.26
CA ASP A 228 8.48 5.21 -1.86
C ASP A 228 7.67 4.62 -3.02
N ILE A 229 7.16 5.44 -3.94
CA ILE A 229 6.39 4.94 -5.09
C ILE A 229 7.29 4.38 -6.21
N THR A 230 8.50 4.92 -6.41
CA THR A 230 9.50 4.32 -7.33
C THR A 230 10.06 3.00 -6.79
N ASP A 231 10.05 2.80 -5.47
CA ASP A 231 10.38 1.49 -4.90
C ASP A 231 9.31 0.45 -5.26
N ILE A 232 8.02 0.82 -5.18
CA ILE A 232 6.92 -0.06 -5.62
C ILE A 232 7.02 -0.42 -7.11
N GLN A 233 7.37 0.54 -7.99
CA GLN A 233 7.58 0.23 -9.41
C GLN A 233 8.63 -0.88 -9.59
N GLY A 234 9.76 -0.78 -8.89
CA GLY A 234 10.79 -1.82 -8.96
C GLY A 234 10.33 -3.17 -8.41
N GLU A 235 9.48 -3.20 -7.37
CA GLU A 235 8.87 -4.46 -6.92
C GLU A 235 7.95 -5.06 -8.00
N THR A 236 7.21 -4.23 -8.75
CA THR A 236 6.38 -4.70 -9.86
C THR A 236 7.19 -5.20 -11.05
N HIS A 237 8.31 -4.54 -11.37
CA HIS A 237 9.23 -4.96 -12.44
C HIS A 237 9.88 -6.28 -12.11
N LYS A 238 10.36 -6.45 -10.87
CA LYS A 238 10.90 -7.73 -10.39
C LYS A 238 9.91 -8.88 -10.52
N ALA A 239 8.64 -8.65 -10.16
CA ALA A 239 7.60 -9.68 -10.32
C ALA A 239 7.34 -10.04 -11.79
N ASP A 240 7.50 -9.09 -12.72
CA ASP A 240 7.39 -9.35 -14.15
C ASP A 240 8.64 -10.05 -14.71
N GLN A 241 9.83 -9.72 -14.22
CA GLN A 241 11.07 -10.44 -14.53
C GLN A 241 10.96 -11.91 -14.12
N ASP A 242 10.53 -12.17 -12.88
CA ASP A 242 10.33 -13.54 -12.38
C ASP A 242 9.36 -14.34 -13.27
N LYS A 243 8.30 -13.70 -13.81
CA LYS A 243 7.36 -14.36 -14.75
C LYS A 243 8.04 -14.69 -16.08
N ILE A 244 8.87 -13.78 -16.61
CA ILE A 244 9.60 -13.98 -17.86
C ILE A 244 10.62 -15.10 -17.69
N ASP A 245 11.43 -15.07 -16.63
CA ASP A 245 12.46 -16.08 -16.36
C ASP A 245 11.87 -17.49 -16.26
N ILE A 246 10.78 -17.65 -15.51
CA ILE A 246 10.07 -18.94 -15.38
C ILE A 246 9.59 -19.44 -16.76
N GLU A 247 9.04 -18.56 -17.58
CA GLU A 247 8.53 -18.94 -18.90
C GLU A 247 9.65 -19.21 -19.90
N LEU A 248 10.78 -18.50 -19.78
CA LEU A 248 11.99 -18.74 -20.57
C LEU A 248 12.59 -20.11 -20.26
N ASP A 249 12.68 -20.49 -18.98
CA ASP A 249 13.13 -21.81 -18.55
C ASP A 249 12.23 -22.93 -19.10
N ASN A 250 10.90 -22.74 -19.02
CA ASN A 250 9.92 -23.69 -19.57
C ASN A 250 10.06 -23.86 -21.09
N VAL A 251 10.32 -22.76 -21.81
CA VAL A 251 10.56 -22.79 -23.25
C VAL A 251 11.87 -23.52 -23.56
N HIS A 252 12.95 -23.26 -22.83
CA HIS A 252 14.22 -23.96 -23.02
C HIS A 252 14.11 -25.47 -22.76
N GLU A 253 13.45 -25.89 -21.68
CA GLU A 253 13.22 -27.30 -21.39
C GLU A 253 12.37 -27.97 -22.48
N SER A 254 11.31 -27.30 -22.92
CA SER A 254 10.44 -27.80 -23.99
C SER A 254 11.17 -27.91 -25.33
N ASP A 255 12.02 -26.94 -25.67
CA ASP A 255 12.79 -26.95 -26.92
C ASP A 255 13.79 -28.12 -26.95
N SER A 256 14.49 -28.35 -25.84
CA SER A 256 15.41 -29.48 -25.68
C SER A 256 14.68 -30.82 -25.86
N ASN A 257 13.56 -31.01 -25.14
CA ASN A 257 12.75 -32.22 -25.20
C ASN A 257 12.18 -32.49 -26.61
N ILE A 258 11.68 -31.44 -27.29
CA ILE A 258 11.14 -31.56 -28.65
C ILE A 258 12.26 -31.89 -29.64
N THR A 259 13.42 -31.26 -29.50
CA THR A 259 14.58 -31.50 -30.38
C THR A 259 15.09 -32.92 -30.23
N GLU A 260 15.29 -33.41 -29.00
CA GLU A 260 15.67 -34.80 -28.74
C GLU A 260 14.63 -35.80 -29.29
N THR A 261 13.34 -35.51 -29.12
CA THR A 261 12.26 -36.35 -29.68
C THR A 261 12.33 -36.40 -31.21
N ILE A 262 12.57 -35.26 -31.87
CA ILE A 262 12.70 -35.20 -33.34
C ILE A 262 13.91 -36.00 -33.80
N GLU A 263 15.06 -35.91 -33.11
CA GLU A 263 16.25 -36.69 -33.43
C GLU A 263 16.00 -38.19 -33.28
N ASN A 264 15.40 -38.62 -32.15
CA ASN A 264 15.03 -40.01 -31.93
C ASN A 264 14.06 -40.56 -32.99
N LEU A 265 13.07 -39.76 -33.41
CA LEU A 265 12.15 -40.15 -34.47
C LEU A 265 12.83 -40.24 -35.84
N ARG A 266 13.80 -39.36 -36.14
CA ARG A 266 14.60 -39.43 -37.37
C ARG A 266 15.45 -40.70 -37.41
N ASP A 267 16.06 -41.06 -36.30
CA ASP A 267 16.82 -42.31 -36.17
C ASP A 267 15.95 -43.56 -36.36
N GLN A 268 14.71 -43.53 -35.87
CA GLN A 268 13.73 -44.61 -36.10
C GLN A 268 13.29 -44.66 -37.56
N LEU A 269 13.10 -43.50 -38.20
CA LEU A 269 12.73 -43.41 -39.62
C LEU A 269 13.80 -44.03 -40.52
N GLU A 270 15.09 -43.79 -40.22
CA GLU A 270 16.21 -44.38 -40.98
C GLU A 270 16.28 -45.91 -40.84
N LYS A 271 15.88 -46.44 -39.68
CA LYS A 271 15.87 -47.89 -39.38
C LYS A 271 14.61 -48.61 -39.88
N ALA A 272 13.54 -47.87 -40.20
CA ALA A 272 12.28 -48.46 -40.62
C ALA A 272 12.36 -49.02 -42.04
N THR A 273 11.96 -50.28 -42.20
CA THR A 273 11.96 -50.99 -43.50
C THR A 273 10.59 -51.05 -44.16
N ASP A 274 9.52 -50.82 -43.39
CA ASP A 274 8.13 -50.85 -43.83
C ASP A 274 7.60 -49.44 -44.15
N GLU A 275 6.95 -49.29 -45.30
CA GLU A 275 6.48 -47.99 -45.81
C GLU A 275 5.29 -47.42 -45.02
N GLU A 276 4.47 -48.26 -44.38
CA GLU A 276 3.38 -47.81 -43.52
C GLU A 276 3.94 -47.25 -42.20
N HIS A 277 4.94 -47.94 -41.63
CA HIS A 277 5.67 -47.47 -40.45
C HIS A 277 6.45 -46.17 -40.68
N LYS A 278 7.09 -46.00 -41.85
CA LYS A 278 7.77 -44.74 -42.20
C LYS A 278 6.82 -43.55 -42.24
N LYS A 279 5.64 -43.71 -42.87
CA LYS A 279 4.64 -42.64 -42.95
C LYS A 279 4.12 -42.22 -41.58
N GLU A 280 3.93 -43.17 -40.67
CA GLU A 280 3.53 -42.87 -39.30
C GLU A 280 4.61 -42.04 -38.56
N ILE A 281 5.88 -42.45 -38.66
CA ILE A 281 6.99 -41.72 -38.03
C ILE A 281 7.16 -40.32 -38.65
N GLU A 282 7.06 -40.18 -39.98
CA GLU A 282 7.08 -38.87 -40.66
C GLU A 282 5.97 -37.94 -40.15
N SER A 283 4.75 -38.46 -39.97
CA SER A 283 3.63 -37.70 -39.41
C SER A 283 3.93 -37.21 -37.98
N GLN A 284 4.54 -38.05 -37.14
CA GLN A 284 4.95 -37.67 -35.78
C GLN A 284 6.06 -36.61 -35.77
N VAL A 285 7.05 -36.72 -36.67
CA VAL A 285 8.09 -35.72 -36.85
C VAL A 285 7.49 -34.37 -37.26
N ASP A 286 6.57 -34.36 -38.21
CA ASP A 286 5.93 -33.13 -38.67
C ASP A 286 5.02 -32.52 -37.60
N ALA A 287 4.35 -33.33 -36.79
CA ALA A 287 3.63 -32.85 -35.61
C ALA A 287 4.58 -32.19 -34.59
N LYS A 288 5.76 -32.78 -34.33
CA LYS A 288 6.77 -32.22 -33.42
C LYS A 288 7.42 -30.95 -33.97
N LYS A 289 7.67 -30.87 -35.29
CA LYS A 289 8.13 -29.63 -35.93
C LYS A 289 7.12 -28.49 -35.77
N LYS A 290 5.82 -28.76 -35.93
CA LYS A 290 4.77 -27.74 -35.70
C LYS A 290 4.77 -27.26 -34.25
N GLN A 291 4.96 -28.17 -33.28
CA GLN A 291 5.13 -27.78 -31.87
C GLN A 291 6.36 -26.89 -31.67
N LYS A 292 7.48 -27.19 -32.33
CA LYS A 292 8.69 -26.35 -32.31
C LYS A 292 8.43 -24.96 -32.90
N GLU A 293 7.73 -24.86 -34.02
CA GLU A 293 7.38 -23.56 -34.63
C GLU A 293 6.47 -22.70 -33.73
N GLU A 294 5.56 -23.31 -32.97
CA GLU A 294 4.75 -22.60 -31.97
C GLU A 294 5.60 -22.15 -30.78
N LEU A 295 6.55 -22.97 -30.35
CA LEU A 295 7.50 -22.65 -29.29
C LEU A 295 8.43 -21.50 -29.69
N ASP A 296 8.94 -21.51 -30.93
CA ASP A 296 9.79 -20.44 -31.48
C ASP A 296 9.05 -19.09 -31.50
N LYS A 297 7.75 -19.09 -31.83
CA LYS A 297 6.91 -17.87 -31.74
C LYS A 297 6.79 -17.39 -30.29
N LYS A 298 6.59 -18.31 -29.35
CA LYS A 298 6.54 -17.99 -27.91
C LYS A 298 7.86 -17.38 -27.43
N ALA A 299 9.00 -17.91 -27.87
CA ALA A 299 10.33 -17.37 -27.57
C ALA A 299 10.50 -15.93 -28.11
N ILE A 300 10.03 -15.66 -29.33
CA ILE A 300 10.05 -14.31 -29.92
C ILE A 300 9.16 -13.34 -29.11
N ASP A 301 8.01 -13.79 -28.62
CA ASP A 301 7.13 -12.93 -27.82
C ASP A 301 7.69 -12.69 -26.41
N LEU A 302 8.41 -13.65 -25.83
CA LEU A 302 9.17 -13.47 -24.59
C LEU A 302 10.31 -12.47 -24.75
N ASP A 303 11.07 -12.51 -25.85
CA ASP A 303 12.11 -11.53 -26.14
C ASP A 303 11.55 -10.10 -26.23
N LYS A 304 10.39 -9.92 -26.86
CA LYS A 304 9.69 -8.63 -26.86
C LYS A 304 9.19 -8.21 -25.47
N ALA A 305 8.77 -9.17 -24.64
CA ALA A 305 8.35 -8.90 -23.27
C ALA A 305 9.54 -8.43 -22.42
N GLN A 306 10.68 -9.11 -22.54
CA GLN A 306 11.94 -8.73 -21.90
C GLN A 306 12.38 -7.32 -22.32
N GLN A 307 12.44 -7.03 -23.62
CA GLN A 307 12.82 -5.70 -24.12
C GLN A 307 11.91 -4.56 -23.59
N LYS A 308 10.63 -4.83 -23.37
CA LYS A 308 9.71 -3.84 -22.77
C LYS A 308 10.01 -3.63 -21.29
N LEU A 309 10.32 -4.70 -20.56
CA LEU A 309 10.68 -4.64 -19.16
C LEU A 309 12.00 -3.89 -18.98
N ASP A 310 13.02 -4.21 -19.77
CA ASP A 310 14.31 -3.51 -19.77
C ASP A 310 14.14 -2.00 -19.97
N PHE A 311 13.28 -1.59 -20.92
CA PHE A 311 12.99 -0.17 -21.14
C PHE A 311 12.28 0.49 -19.94
N ALA A 312 11.40 -0.25 -19.25
CA ALA A 312 10.72 0.25 -18.06
C ALA A 312 11.69 0.38 -16.88
N GLU A 313 12.62 -0.56 -16.72
CA GLU A 313 13.68 -0.52 -15.72
C GLU A 313 14.65 0.64 -15.96
N ASP A 314 15.11 0.85 -17.20
CA ASP A 314 15.94 2.00 -17.58
C ASP A 314 15.27 3.33 -17.21
N ASN A 315 13.96 3.45 -17.47
CA ASN A 315 13.20 4.65 -17.11
C ASN A 315 13.08 4.81 -15.58
N LEU A 316 12.86 3.71 -14.86
CA LEU A 316 12.79 3.72 -13.41
C LEU A 316 14.12 4.13 -12.77
N ASP A 317 15.25 3.68 -13.31
CA ASP A 317 16.57 4.06 -12.83
C ASP A 317 16.82 5.56 -12.99
N ILE A 318 16.44 6.14 -14.15
CA ILE A 318 16.50 7.59 -14.36
C ILE A 318 15.65 8.35 -13.32
N GLN A 319 14.43 7.86 -13.04
CA GLN A 319 13.56 8.46 -12.04
C GLN A 319 14.18 8.38 -10.64
N ARG A 320 14.71 7.22 -10.25
CA ARG A 320 15.37 6.99 -8.96
C ARG A 320 16.61 7.85 -8.78
N ASP A 321 17.43 8.00 -9.82
CA ASP A 321 18.59 8.88 -9.81
C ASP A 321 18.16 10.34 -9.59
N THR A 322 17.14 10.80 -10.31
CA THR A 322 16.58 12.15 -10.15
C THR A 322 16.05 12.37 -8.72
N VAL A 323 15.35 11.38 -8.15
CA VAL A 323 14.86 11.43 -6.76
C VAL A 323 16.02 11.46 -5.77
N ARG A 324 17.07 10.64 -5.99
CA ARG A 324 18.27 10.58 -5.14
C ARG A 324 19.03 11.90 -5.14
N GLU A 325 19.24 12.50 -6.31
CA GLU A 325 19.85 13.83 -6.44
C GLU A 325 19.08 14.88 -5.64
N LYS A 326 17.74 14.88 -5.72
CA LYS A 326 16.90 15.80 -4.97
C LYS A 326 16.96 15.57 -3.45
N LEU A 327 17.00 14.31 -3.01
CA LEU A 327 17.20 13.97 -1.60
C LEU A 327 18.54 14.49 -1.08
N GLN A 328 19.61 14.30 -1.86
CA GLN A 328 20.94 14.80 -1.52
C GLN A 328 20.98 16.32 -1.43
N GLU A 329 20.33 17.03 -2.35
CA GLU A 329 20.21 18.49 -2.32
C GLU A 329 19.53 18.96 -1.02
N ASN A 330 18.36 18.40 -0.68
CA ASN A 330 17.61 18.75 0.53
C ASN A 330 18.43 18.52 1.82
N ILE A 331 19.19 17.41 1.86
CA ILE A 331 20.07 17.09 2.98
C ILE A 331 21.23 18.09 3.07
N ASN A 332 21.85 18.44 1.94
CA ASN A 332 22.94 19.41 1.88
C ASN A 332 22.49 20.80 2.33
N GLU A 333 21.30 21.24 1.91
CA GLU A 333 20.70 22.50 2.36
C GLU A 333 20.43 22.48 3.87
N THR A 334 19.81 21.41 4.38
CA THR A 334 19.54 21.24 5.81
C THR A 334 20.82 21.26 6.66
N ASN A 335 21.89 20.63 6.19
CA ASN A 335 23.17 20.60 6.89
C ASN A 335 23.90 21.94 6.85
N LYS A 336 23.78 22.68 5.73
CA LYS A 336 24.29 24.05 5.61
C LYS A 336 23.61 24.99 6.59
N GLU A 337 22.29 24.86 6.80
CA GLU A 337 21.57 25.62 7.82
C GLU A 337 21.99 25.26 9.25
N LYS A 338 22.35 23.99 9.49
CA LYS A 338 22.70 23.47 10.82
C LYS A 338 24.20 23.47 11.15
N ASN A 339 25.06 23.99 10.28
CA ASN A 339 26.54 23.92 10.39
C ASN A 339 27.07 22.48 10.60
N LEU A 340 26.41 21.49 10.01
CA LEU A 340 26.84 20.09 10.04
C LEU A 340 27.77 19.78 8.85
N PRO A 341 28.75 18.87 8.98
CA PRO A 341 29.60 18.46 7.86
C PRO A 341 28.76 17.84 6.74
N LYS A 342 29.24 17.94 5.48
CA LYS A 342 28.58 17.31 4.32
C LYS A 342 28.47 15.80 4.57
N PRO A 343 27.25 15.21 4.53
CA PRO A 343 27.11 13.76 4.56
C PRO A 343 27.63 13.16 3.26
N GLY A 344 28.09 11.91 3.33
CA GLY A 344 28.37 11.11 2.13
C GLY A 344 27.12 10.92 1.27
N ASP A 345 27.32 10.54 0.01
CA ASP A 345 26.24 10.40 -0.96
C ASP A 345 25.10 9.53 -0.40
N VAL A 346 23.86 9.98 -0.58
CA VAL A 346 22.64 9.25 -0.19
C VAL A 346 22.57 7.99 -1.01
N SER A 347 23.18 6.91 -0.51
CA SER A 347 22.84 5.57 -0.95
C SER A 347 21.37 5.36 -0.60
N SER A 348 20.54 5.15 -1.62
CA SER A 348 19.09 5.01 -1.52
C SER A 348 18.71 4.13 -0.33
N PRO A 349 17.90 4.61 0.64
CA PRO A 349 17.48 3.76 1.75
C PRO A 349 16.33 2.85 1.30
N LYS A 350 16.73 1.62 0.86
CA LYS A 350 15.97 0.38 0.57
C LYS A 350 15.34 0.31 -0.85
N VAL A 351 15.39 -0.78 -1.65
CA VAL A 351 15.77 -2.20 -1.47
C VAL A 351 16.55 -2.70 -2.70
N ASP A 352 17.87 -2.85 -2.59
CA ASP A 352 18.53 -4.08 -3.03
C ASP A 352 19.80 -4.29 -2.20
N LYS A 353 19.71 -5.20 -1.23
CA LYS A 353 20.86 -5.54 -0.38
C LYS A 353 21.99 -6.16 -1.21
N GLN A 354 21.67 -6.73 -2.36
CA GLN A 354 22.64 -7.37 -3.24
C GLN A 354 23.45 -6.33 -4.01
N LEU A 355 22.78 -5.33 -4.59
CA LEU A 355 23.44 -4.19 -5.25
C LEU A 355 24.34 -3.41 -4.27
N GLN A 356 23.87 -3.13 -3.05
CA GLN A 356 24.66 -2.44 -2.02
C GLN A 356 25.92 -3.20 -1.58
N ILE A 357 25.86 -4.54 -1.55
CA ILE A 357 27.03 -5.35 -1.20
C ILE A 357 28.02 -5.36 -2.36
N LYS A 358 27.54 -5.37 -3.60
CA LYS A 358 28.37 -5.36 -4.80
C LYS A 358 29.12 -4.04 -4.98
N GLU A 359 28.43 -2.91 -4.88
CA GLU A 359 29.04 -1.57 -4.91
C GLU A 359 30.06 -1.40 -3.77
N SER A 360 29.69 -1.80 -2.54
CA SER A 360 30.60 -1.74 -1.39
C SER A 360 31.84 -2.63 -1.53
N LEU A 361 31.76 -3.75 -2.28
CA LEU A 361 32.91 -4.61 -2.55
C LEU A 361 33.84 -4.01 -3.61
N GLU A 362 33.29 -3.35 -4.63
CA GLU A 362 34.06 -2.65 -5.67
C GLU A 362 34.84 -1.48 -5.06
N ASP A 363 34.20 -0.65 -4.23
CA ASP A 363 34.84 0.46 -3.51
C ASP A 363 35.97 -0.01 -2.59
N LEU A 364 35.74 -1.08 -1.81
CA LEU A 364 36.77 -1.62 -0.91
C LEU A 364 37.95 -2.22 -1.68
N GLN A 365 37.70 -2.82 -2.85
CA GLN A 365 38.77 -3.33 -3.73
C GLN A 365 39.59 -2.21 -4.36
N GLU A 366 38.97 -1.08 -4.68
CA GLU A 366 39.67 0.11 -5.17
C GLU A 366 40.52 0.75 -4.06
N GLN A 367 39.96 0.92 -2.86
CA GLN A 367 40.71 1.40 -1.69
C GLN A 367 41.89 0.48 -1.32
N LEU A 368 41.76 -0.84 -1.51
CA LEU A 368 42.86 -1.78 -1.29
C LEU A 368 44.01 -1.58 -2.27
N LYS A 369 43.71 -1.21 -3.53
CA LYS A 369 44.72 -0.92 -4.56
C LYS A 369 45.45 0.40 -4.29
N GLU A 370 44.77 1.38 -3.70
CA GLU A 370 45.31 2.71 -3.41
C GLU A 370 46.04 2.80 -2.06
N ALA A 371 45.75 1.90 -1.11
CA ALA A 371 46.39 1.89 0.20
C ALA A 371 47.90 1.61 0.11
N SER A 372 48.73 2.45 0.75
CA SER A 372 50.19 2.26 0.83
C SER A 372 50.67 1.67 2.17
N ASP A 373 49.82 1.65 3.20
CA ASP A 373 50.12 1.15 4.54
C ASP A 373 49.60 -0.29 4.72
N GLU A 374 50.48 -1.19 5.16
CA GLU A 374 50.19 -2.62 5.36
C GLU A 374 49.13 -2.90 6.43
N ASN A 375 49.02 -2.06 7.46
CA ASN A 375 47.96 -2.20 8.47
C ASN A 375 46.60 -1.72 7.94
N GLN A 376 46.57 -0.69 7.08
CA GLN A 376 45.34 -0.27 6.40
C GLN A 376 44.87 -1.33 5.40
N LYS A 377 45.79 -1.92 4.62
CA LYS A 377 45.46 -3.02 3.70
C LYS A 377 44.81 -4.20 4.42
N ARG A 378 45.39 -4.65 5.53
CA ARG A 378 44.83 -5.76 6.33
C ARG A 378 43.44 -5.48 6.90
N GLU A 379 43.15 -4.23 7.23
CA GLU A 379 41.84 -3.84 7.73
C GLU A 379 40.80 -3.80 6.59
N ILE A 380 41.19 -3.30 5.41
CA ILE A 380 40.34 -3.32 4.21
C ILE A 380 40.08 -4.75 3.74
N GLU A 381 41.08 -5.64 3.76
CA GLU A 381 40.93 -7.06 3.44
C GLU A 381 39.93 -7.77 4.36
N LYS A 382 39.94 -7.48 5.67
CA LYS A 382 38.94 -8.01 6.61
C LYS A 382 37.54 -7.50 6.31
N GLN A 383 37.41 -6.23 5.92
CA GLN A 383 36.10 -5.67 5.54
C GLN A 383 35.57 -6.31 4.26
N ILE A 384 36.43 -6.59 3.27
CA ILE A 384 36.08 -7.34 2.06
C ILE A 384 35.61 -8.75 2.41
N GLU A 385 36.30 -9.45 3.33
CA GLU A 385 35.95 -10.81 3.73
C GLU A 385 34.59 -10.87 4.46
N ILE A 386 34.30 -9.88 5.32
CA ILE A 386 33.00 -9.74 5.97
C ILE A 386 31.90 -9.52 4.92
N LYS A 387 32.13 -8.64 3.94
CA LYS A 387 31.15 -8.32 2.90
C LYS A 387 30.90 -9.48 1.92
N LYS A 388 31.92 -10.28 1.60
CA LYS A 388 31.76 -11.52 0.81
C LYS A 388 30.92 -12.57 1.54
N ASN A 389 31.12 -12.72 2.86
CA ASN A 389 30.28 -13.60 3.66
C ASN A 389 28.83 -13.12 3.73
N ASP A 390 28.59 -11.80 3.78
CA ASP A 390 27.25 -11.22 3.70
C ASP A 390 26.59 -11.50 2.33
N GLU A 391 27.36 -11.44 1.23
CA GLU A 391 26.91 -11.80 -0.13
C GLU A 391 26.52 -13.28 -0.24
N GLU A 392 27.34 -14.17 0.33
CA GLU A 392 27.11 -15.63 0.32
C GLU A 392 25.91 -16.04 1.20
N LEU A 393 25.70 -15.33 2.32
CA LEU A 393 24.52 -15.50 3.18
C LEU A 393 23.22 -15.01 2.53
N LEU A 394 23.30 -14.10 1.56
CA LEU A 394 22.16 -13.66 0.75
C LEU A 394 21.85 -14.67 -0.35
N LYS A 395 22.84 -15.14 -1.10
CA LYS A 395 22.67 -16.20 -2.12
C LYS A 395 22.06 -17.49 -1.53
N ASN A 396 22.48 -17.89 -0.32
CA ASN A 396 21.93 -19.06 0.38
C ASN A 396 20.49 -18.89 0.91
N LYS A 397 19.98 -17.66 1.04
CA LYS A 397 18.57 -17.41 1.40
C LYS A 397 17.65 -17.52 0.20
N ASP A 398 18.12 -17.12 -0.97
CA ASP A 398 17.37 -17.25 -2.23
C ASP A 398 17.33 -18.71 -2.70
N HIS A 399 18.41 -19.48 -2.49
CA HIS A 399 18.39 -20.93 -2.70
C HIS A 399 17.43 -21.69 -1.77
N LYS A 400 17.24 -21.23 -0.52
CA LYS A 400 16.22 -21.82 0.38
C LYS A 400 14.77 -21.54 -0.05
N ALA A 401 14.54 -20.45 -0.81
CA ALA A 401 13.25 -20.16 -1.40
C ALA A 401 12.98 -21.00 -2.67
N LEU A 402 14.04 -21.38 -3.39
CA LEU A 402 14.00 -22.36 -4.49
C LEU A 402 13.85 -23.81 -3.98
N ASP A 403 14.55 -24.21 -2.92
CA ASP A 403 14.43 -25.54 -2.30
C ASP A 403 13.02 -25.80 -1.74
N LEU A 404 12.32 -24.77 -1.24
CA LEU A 404 10.93 -24.91 -0.78
C LEU A 404 9.92 -25.09 -1.92
N LYS A 405 10.25 -24.68 -3.15
CA LYS A 405 9.47 -25.01 -4.36
C LYS A 405 9.86 -26.39 -4.92
N GLN A 406 11.09 -26.83 -4.75
CA GLN A 406 11.55 -28.17 -5.16
C GLN A 406 11.16 -29.29 -4.17
N GLU A 407 10.98 -29.00 -2.87
CA GLU A 407 10.45 -29.92 -1.86
C GLU A 407 8.94 -30.19 -2.01
N LEU A 408 8.20 -29.32 -2.70
CA LEU A 408 6.80 -29.56 -3.06
C LEU A 408 6.65 -30.39 -4.35
N ASN A 409 7.67 -30.44 -5.21
CA ASN A 409 7.70 -31.28 -6.42
C ASN A 409 8.45 -32.61 -6.27
N SER A 410 9.24 -32.81 -5.20
CA SER A 410 10.01 -34.05 -4.97
C SER A 410 9.29 -35.11 -4.10
N LYS A 411 8.02 -34.92 -3.75
CA LYS A 411 7.20 -35.97 -3.13
C LYS A 411 6.62 -37.01 -4.10
N ALA A 412 7.06 -37.00 -5.35
CA ALA A 412 6.66 -37.97 -6.38
C ALA A 412 7.87 -38.57 -7.12
N SER A 413 8.91 -39.04 -6.43
CA SER A 413 9.71 -40.20 -6.87
C SER A 413 10.77 -40.52 -5.84
N SER A 414 10.69 -41.70 -5.22
CA SER A 414 11.77 -42.27 -4.42
C SER A 414 11.92 -43.75 -4.75
N LYS A 415 12.93 -44.06 -5.58
CA LYS A 415 13.72 -45.29 -5.75
C LYS A 415 14.64 -45.01 -6.96
N GLU A 416 15.95 -45.17 -6.97
CA GLU A 416 16.91 -45.95 -6.19
C GLU A 416 18.28 -45.24 -6.29
N LYS A 417 19.10 -45.42 -5.25
CA LYS A 417 20.50 -45.00 -5.17
C LYS A 417 21.37 -46.16 -5.67
N ILE A 418 22.44 -45.89 -6.42
CA ILE A 418 23.76 -46.57 -6.33
C ILE A 418 24.83 -45.61 -6.86
N GLU A 419 25.94 -45.59 -6.12
CA GLU A 419 27.12 -44.72 -6.15
C GLU A 419 28.13 -45.06 -7.27
N GLY A 420 28.99 -44.09 -7.59
CA GLY A 420 30.25 -44.28 -8.31
C GLY A 420 31.02 -42.95 -8.47
N GLU A 421 32.14 -42.83 -7.76
CA GLU A 421 33.10 -41.73 -7.71
C GLU A 421 33.88 -41.55 -9.05
N GLU A 422 34.31 -40.32 -9.37
CA GLU A 422 35.73 -39.92 -9.56
C GLU A 422 35.94 -38.63 -10.39
N GLU A 423 36.70 -37.72 -9.76
CA GLU A 423 37.81 -36.87 -10.24
C GLU A 423 37.75 -35.92 -11.45
N ASP A 424 38.30 -34.73 -11.15
CA ASP A 424 38.71 -33.58 -11.95
C ASP A 424 39.44 -33.89 -13.27
N LYS A 425 39.19 -33.04 -14.29
CA LYS A 425 40.25 -32.45 -15.13
C LYS A 425 39.77 -31.22 -15.91
N GLU A 426 40.32 -30.10 -15.45
CA GLU A 426 40.65 -28.86 -16.14
C GLU A 426 40.93 -29.03 -17.66
N LEU A 427 40.32 -28.19 -18.52
CA LEU A 427 41.04 -27.66 -19.69
C LEU A 427 40.50 -26.30 -20.15
N ASP A 428 41.39 -25.33 -20.02
CA ASP A 428 41.42 -23.97 -20.53
C ASP A 428 41.32 -23.91 -22.07
N SER A 429 40.54 -22.97 -22.62
CA SER A 429 40.91 -22.28 -23.87
C SER A 429 40.08 -21.02 -24.13
N LYS A 430 40.71 -19.87 -23.87
CA LYS A 430 40.42 -18.57 -24.47
C LYS A 430 40.31 -18.64 -26.00
N LYS A 431 39.28 -18.01 -26.57
CA LYS A 431 39.46 -17.25 -27.83
C LYS A 431 38.53 -16.03 -27.89
N LYS A 432 39.18 -14.89 -27.74
CA LYS A 432 38.72 -13.52 -28.03
C LYS A 432 38.51 -13.36 -29.54
N LEU A 433 37.43 -12.70 -29.97
CA LEU A 433 37.39 -11.83 -31.15
C LEU A 433 36.13 -10.94 -31.06
N GLU A 434 36.38 -9.64 -31.17
CA GLU A 434 35.48 -8.50 -31.07
C GLU A 434 34.96 -8.11 -32.49
N PRO A 435 34.13 -7.06 -32.65
CA PRO A 435 32.85 -7.11 -33.36
C PRO A 435 32.91 -6.57 -34.79
N VAL A 436 31.86 -6.79 -35.58
CA VAL A 436 31.64 -6.06 -36.83
C VAL A 436 30.29 -5.34 -36.74
N SER A 437 30.41 -4.02 -36.73
CA SER A 437 29.39 -3.03 -37.03
C SER A 437 28.94 -3.10 -38.48
N GLU A 438 27.64 -2.97 -38.75
CA GLU A 438 27.18 -2.25 -39.95
C GLU A 438 25.78 -1.67 -39.70
N ALA A 439 25.75 -0.34 -39.64
CA ALA A 439 24.56 0.48 -39.79
C ALA A 439 24.59 1.08 -41.20
N ASP A 440 23.45 1.05 -41.88
CA ASP A 440 22.96 1.96 -42.94
C ASP A 440 21.87 1.21 -43.73
N LYS A 441 20.80 1.77 -44.27
CA LYS A 441 20.10 3.06 -44.23
C LYS A 441 18.80 2.81 -45.01
N VAL A 442 17.71 3.44 -44.55
CA VAL A 442 16.69 4.14 -45.36
C VAL A 442 16.08 3.42 -46.57
N ASP A 443 14.76 3.21 -46.53
CA ASP A 443 13.93 3.65 -47.65
C ASP A 443 12.54 4.16 -47.22
N LYS A 444 12.18 5.32 -47.78
CA LYS A 444 10.97 6.10 -47.53
C LYS A 444 10.28 6.31 -48.89
N ILE A 445 9.16 5.64 -49.16
CA ILE A 445 8.21 5.96 -50.24
C ILE A 445 6.81 5.67 -49.67
N SER A 446 6.03 6.65 -49.20
CA SER A 446 5.20 7.60 -49.95
C SER A 446 4.03 6.98 -50.73
N LYS A 447 2.86 6.99 -50.07
CA LYS A 447 1.50 7.40 -50.56
C LYS A 447 1.04 6.97 -51.96
N SER A 448 -0.20 6.48 -52.04
CA SER A 448 -1.32 7.15 -52.75
C SER A 448 -2.56 6.23 -52.93
N ASN A 449 -3.70 6.68 -52.37
CA ASN A 449 -5.08 6.76 -52.95
C ASN A 449 -5.83 5.47 -53.37
N ASN A 450 -7.17 5.35 -53.36
CA ASN A 450 -8.34 6.21 -53.05
C ASN A 450 -9.63 5.33 -53.04
N ASN A 451 -10.64 5.79 -52.28
CA ASN A 451 -12.10 5.78 -52.52
C ASN A 451 -12.92 4.49 -52.81
N GLU A 452 -13.95 4.24 -51.99
CA GLU A 452 -15.40 4.40 -52.27
C GLU A 452 -16.22 3.77 -51.12
N VAL A 453 -16.83 4.55 -50.22
CA VAL A 453 -18.26 4.97 -50.19
C VAL A 453 -19.26 3.87 -50.57
N SER A 454 -20.04 3.41 -49.59
CA SER A 454 -21.42 2.97 -49.77
C SER A 454 -22.24 3.25 -48.51
N LYS A 455 -23.23 4.12 -48.68
CA LYS A 455 -24.26 4.52 -47.72
C LYS A 455 -25.16 3.35 -47.33
N LEU A 456 -25.69 3.38 -46.11
CA LEU A 456 -27.11 3.14 -45.78
C LEU A 456 -27.41 3.77 -44.41
N SER A 457 -28.53 4.48 -44.31
CA SER A 457 -29.04 5.23 -43.15
C SER A 457 -30.27 4.50 -42.56
N PRO A 458 -31.09 5.11 -41.66
CA PRO A 458 -30.93 5.13 -40.21
C PRO A 458 -32.19 4.59 -39.48
N LEU A 459 -32.09 4.09 -38.24
CA LEU A 459 -33.28 3.87 -37.40
C LEU A 459 -33.00 4.16 -35.91
N ASP A 460 -33.69 5.20 -35.45
CA ASP A 460 -34.47 5.35 -34.22
C ASP A 460 -33.78 5.35 -32.84
N GLU A 461 -33.66 6.57 -32.30
CA GLU A 461 -33.75 6.85 -30.86
C GLU A 461 -35.12 6.46 -30.30
N PRO A 462 -35.19 6.17 -28.99
CA PRO A 462 -36.32 6.71 -28.24
C PRO A 462 -35.91 7.37 -26.92
N SER A 463 -36.36 8.63 -26.79
CA SER A 463 -36.64 9.33 -25.53
C SER A 463 -38.02 8.93 -24.98
N TYR A 464 -38.17 8.74 -23.67
CA TYR A 464 -39.43 8.87 -22.89
C TYR A 464 -38.99 9.02 -21.41
N SER A 465 -39.15 10.15 -20.70
CA SER A 465 -40.32 10.92 -20.24
C SER A 465 -41.23 10.20 -19.24
N ASP A 466 -41.50 10.91 -18.15
CA ASP A 466 -42.34 10.62 -16.98
C ASP A 466 -43.68 9.94 -17.28
N ILE A 467 -44.10 9.00 -16.42
CA ILE A 467 -45.52 8.73 -16.14
C ILE A 467 -45.74 8.47 -14.64
N ASP A 468 -46.51 9.41 -14.10
CA ASP A 468 -47.30 9.44 -12.88
C ASP A 468 -48.40 8.35 -12.93
N SER A 469 -48.62 7.63 -11.83
CA SER A 469 -49.81 6.76 -11.68
C SER A 469 -50.53 7.04 -10.36
N LYS A 470 -51.64 7.77 -10.50
CA LYS A 470 -52.75 7.76 -9.54
C LYS A 470 -53.70 6.62 -9.89
N GLU A 471 -54.15 5.90 -8.87
CA GLU A 471 -55.54 5.44 -8.83
C GLU A 471 -56.10 5.58 -7.40
N SER A 472 -57.29 6.19 -7.38
CA SER A 472 -58.29 6.51 -6.36
C SER A 472 -58.89 5.26 -5.66
N VAL A 473 -59.70 5.27 -4.59
CA VAL A 473 -60.29 6.19 -3.58
C VAL A 473 -61.07 5.25 -2.65
N ASP A 474 -61.12 5.50 -1.34
CA ASP A 474 -62.42 5.45 -0.64
C ASP A 474 -62.42 6.32 0.63
N ASN A 475 -63.43 7.17 0.71
CA ASN A 475 -63.63 8.23 1.70
C ASN A 475 -64.37 7.71 2.94
N LYS A 476 -64.12 8.34 4.10
CA LYS A 476 -65.17 8.69 5.07
C LYS A 476 -64.76 9.90 5.91
N ASP A 477 -65.57 10.95 5.78
CA ASP A 477 -65.52 12.25 6.47
C ASP A 477 -65.65 12.14 7.99
N VAL A 478 -64.99 13.03 8.74
CA VAL A 478 -65.59 13.91 9.76
C VAL A 478 -64.74 15.19 9.90
N ASP A 479 -65.36 16.34 9.61
CA ASP A 479 -64.90 17.72 9.89
C ASP A 479 -65.11 18.07 11.38
N LEU A 480 -64.26 18.95 11.95
CA LEU A 480 -64.62 20.03 12.91
C LEU A 480 -63.40 20.82 13.41
N GLN A 481 -63.22 22.00 12.81
CA GLN A 481 -62.92 23.33 13.38
C GLN A 481 -62.01 23.52 14.63
N LYS A 482 -60.97 24.35 14.38
CA LYS A 482 -60.41 25.48 15.18
C LYS A 482 -60.63 25.53 16.71
N THR A 483 -59.52 25.55 17.45
CA THR A 483 -59.30 26.49 18.58
C THR A 483 -57.79 26.71 18.82
N LYS A 484 -57.35 27.97 18.89
CA LYS A 484 -56.16 28.49 19.63
C LYS A 484 -56.73 29.13 20.92
N PRO A 485 -56.04 29.33 22.08
CA PRO A 485 -54.63 29.79 22.18
C PRO A 485 -53.83 29.39 23.48
N GLN A 486 -52.57 29.87 23.53
CA GLN A 486 -51.72 30.26 24.70
C GLN A 486 -51.45 29.29 25.87
N VAL A 487 -50.15 29.12 26.22
CA VAL A 487 -49.49 29.34 27.54
C VAL A 487 -47.97 29.33 27.26
N GLU A 488 -47.29 30.47 27.25
CA GLU A 488 -46.54 31.08 28.37
C GLU A 488 -45.16 30.44 28.60
N SER A 489 -44.14 31.21 28.23
CA SER A 489 -42.72 30.97 28.49
C SER A 489 -42.36 31.48 29.88
N GLN A 490 -41.89 30.61 30.77
CA GLN A 490 -40.92 30.96 31.81
C GLN A 490 -40.02 29.76 32.16
N PRO A 491 -38.77 30.04 32.59
CA PRO A 491 -37.68 29.07 32.65
C PRO A 491 -37.73 28.29 33.95
N THR A 492 -37.65 26.97 33.87
CA THR A 492 -37.48 26.12 35.06
C THR A 492 -36.08 25.55 35.06
N SER A 493 -35.25 26.11 35.93
CA SER A 493 -34.10 25.44 36.51
C SER A 493 -34.53 24.10 37.13
N LEU A 494 -34.02 23.00 36.60
CA LEU A 494 -33.96 21.69 37.24
C LEU A 494 -32.51 21.24 37.07
N ASN A 495 -31.69 21.55 38.06
CA ASN A 495 -31.25 20.60 39.08
C ASN A 495 -30.30 19.54 38.49
N GLU A 496 -29.04 19.67 38.91
CA GLU A 496 -28.11 18.57 39.12
C GLU A 496 -28.82 17.46 39.92
N ASP A 497 -29.55 16.59 39.23
CA ASP A 497 -29.76 15.23 39.72
C ASP A 497 -28.78 14.35 38.96
N LEU A 498 -27.78 13.88 39.71
CA LEU A 498 -26.95 12.74 39.38
C LEU A 498 -27.87 11.61 38.90
N ILE A 499 -28.03 11.48 37.58
CA ILE A 499 -28.38 10.18 37.01
C ILE A 499 -27.15 9.34 37.31
N ASP A 500 -27.30 8.44 38.27
CA ASP A 500 -26.41 7.31 38.48
C ASP A 500 -26.49 6.47 37.19
N LEU A 501 -25.76 6.91 36.16
CA LEU A 501 -25.63 6.25 34.88
C LEU A 501 -24.95 4.92 35.18
N SER A 502 -25.75 3.86 35.29
CA SER A 502 -25.27 2.53 35.65
C SER A 502 -24.23 2.10 34.62
N ILE A 503 -22.96 2.12 35.01
CA ILE A 503 -21.87 1.58 34.20
C ILE A 503 -22.10 0.07 34.11
N ASP A 504 -22.48 -0.40 32.93
CA ASP A 504 -22.55 -1.83 32.62
C ASP A 504 -21.24 -2.28 31.98
N SER A 505 -20.82 -3.49 32.31
CA SER A 505 -19.79 -4.27 31.61
C SER A 505 -19.98 -4.33 30.08
N SER A 506 -21.22 -4.19 29.59
CA SER A 506 -21.53 -4.15 28.16
C SER A 506 -21.24 -2.80 27.48
N ASN A 507 -20.97 -1.74 28.25
CA ASN A 507 -20.69 -0.43 27.69
C ASN A 507 -19.40 -0.44 26.85
N PRO A 508 -19.45 0.07 25.61
CA PRO A 508 -18.29 0.07 24.72
C PRO A 508 -17.20 1.01 25.23
N VAL A 509 -15.95 0.55 25.12
CA VAL A 509 -14.75 1.35 25.41
C VAL A 509 -14.02 1.61 24.11
N PHE A 510 -13.73 2.87 23.82
CA PHE A 510 -13.02 3.29 22.62
C PHE A 510 -11.73 4.03 22.97
N LEU A 511 -10.69 3.88 22.17
CA LEU A 511 -9.47 4.68 22.28
C LEU A 511 -9.59 5.95 21.45
N GLU A 512 -9.77 7.09 22.11
CA GLU A 512 -9.58 8.40 21.48
C GLU A 512 -8.09 8.61 21.20
N VAL A 513 -7.72 8.70 19.93
CA VAL A 513 -6.34 8.95 19.50
C VAL A 513 -5.98 10.40 19.79
N ILE A 514 -5.01 10.61 20.67
CA ILE A 514 -4.48 11.93 21.03
C ILE A 514 -3.35 12.31 20.08
N ASP A 515 -2.51 11.33 19.70
CA ASP A 515 -1.39 11.54 18.79
C ASP A 515 -1.37 10.45 17.71
N PRO A 516 -1.71 10.81 16.45
CA PRO A 516 -1.77 9.87 15.34
C PRO A 516 -0.38 9.41 14.86
N ILE A 517 0.71 10.10 15.20
CA ILE A 517 2.08 9.72 14.84
C ILE A 517 2.59 8.65 15.82
N THR A 518 2.31 8.83 17.12
CA THR A 518 2.77 7.87 18.15
C THR A 518 1.79 6.73 18.41
N ASN A 519 0.59 6.75 17.81
CA ASN A 519 -0.51 5.80 18.05
C ASN A 519 -0.95 5.73 19.52
N LEU A 520 -0.86 6.87 20.22
CA LEU A 520 -1.22 7.02 21.62
C LEU A 520 -2.59 7.68 21.78
N GLY A 521 -3.34 7.22 22.76
CA GLY A 521 -4.67 7.74 23.06
C GLY A 521 -5.08 7.65 24.51
N THR A 522 -6.32 8.04 24.77
CA THR A 522 -7.02 7.88 26.05
C THR A 522 -8.26 7.02 25.85
N LEU A 523 -8.59 6.18 26.83
CA LEU A 523 -9.78 5.34 26.74
C LEU A 523 -11.02 6.13 27.18
N GLN A 524 -12.09 6.00 26.41
CA GLN A 524 -13.38 6.61 26.69
C GLN A 524 -14.44 5.52 26.86
N LEU A 525 -15.26 5.65 27.90
CA LEU A 525 -16.42 4.81 28.11
C LEU A 525 -17.65 5.50 27.50
N ILE A 526 -18.40 4.75 26.69
CA ILE A 526 -19.56 5.25 25.95
C ILE A 526 -20.82 4.54 26.44
N ASP A 527 -21.92 5.28 26.53
CA ASP A 527 -23.23 4.71 26.82
C ASP A 527 -23.73 3.94 25.60
N LEU A 528 -24.03 2.65 25.79
CA LEU A 528 -24.43 1.79 24.67
C LEU A 528 -25.73 2.24 23.98
N ASN A 529 -26.65 2.87 24.73
CA ASN A 529 -27.99 3.19 24.22
C ASN A 529 -28.05 4.57 23.55
N THR A 530 -27.28 5.52 24.04
CA THR A 530 -27.32 6.93 23.60
C THR A 530 -26.12 7.33 22.76
N GLY A 531 -25.03 6.54 22.80
CA GLY A 531 -23.76 6.89 22.15
C GLY A 531 -23.06 8.09 22.80
N VAL A 532 -23.58 8.58 23.93
CA VAL A 532 -23.01 9.71 24.66
C VAL A 532 -21.81 9.23 25.47
N ARG A 533 -20.79 10.08 25.53
CA ARG A 533 -19.62 9.85 26.36
C ARG A 533 -20.03 9.83 27.83
N LEU A 534 -19.88 8.67 28.47
CA LEU A 534 -20.09 8.53 29.91
C LEU A 534 -18.91 9.13 30.67
N LYS A 535 -17.68 8.86 30.22
CA LYS A 535 -16.47 9.34 30.90
C LYS A 535 -15.18 9.19 30.09
N GLU A 536 -14.18 9.99 30.43
CA GLU A 536 -12.78 9.85 30.01
C GLU A 536 -11.99 9.07 31.08
N SER A 537 -11.13 8.15 30.66
CA SER A 537 -10.11 7.61 31.55
C SER A 537 -9.11 8.70 31.92
N ALA A 538 -8.68 8.75 33.18
CA ALA A 538 -7.53 9.57 33.56
C ALA A 538 -6.20 9.06 32.96
N GLN A 539 -6.21 7.88 32.32
CA GLN A 539 -5.02 7.26 31.74
C GLN A 539 -4.79 7.75 30.30
N GLN A 540 -3.85 8.68 30.14
CA GLN A 540 -3.28 9.01 28.83
C GLN A 540 -2.16 8.04 28.45
N GLY A 541 -1.82 7.98 27.16
CA GLY A 541 -0.69 7.20 26.65
C GLY A 541 -1.01 5.72 26.43
N ILE A 542 -2.27 5.35 26.21
CA ILE A 542 -2.63 3.97 25.85
C ILE A 542 -2.31 3.71 24.38
N GLN A 543 -1.63 2.61 24.10
CA GLN A 543 -1.22 2.25 22.76
C GLN A 543 -2.32 1.51 22.00
N ARG A 544 -2.60 1.94 20.76
CA ARG A 544 -3.68 1.39 19.91
C ARG A 544 -3.67 -0.13 19.75
N TYR A 545 -2.51 -0.74 19.48
CA TYR A 545 -2.38 -2.19 19.27
C TYR A 545 -2.22 -2.99 20.57
N GLY A 546 -2.24 -2.32 21.71
CA GLY A 546 -2.03 -2.93 23.02
C GLY A 546 -3.30 -3.09 23.84
N ILE A 547 -4.49 -2.94 23.27
CA ILE A 547 -5.77 -3.01 23.99
C ILE A 547 -6.43 -4.36 23.73
N TYR A 548 -6.78 -5.07 24.80
CA TYR A 548 -7.59 -6.27 24.77
C TYR A 548 -8.75 -6.13 25.75
N GLU A 549 -9.97 -6.00 25.21
CA GLU A 549 -11.19 -5.84 26.01
C GLU A 549 -11.73 -7.21 26.46
N ARG A 550 -12.10 -7.31 27.74
CA ARG A 550 -12.83 -8.44 28.33
C ARG A 550 -14.15 -7.93 28.90
N GLU A 551 -15.01 -8.85 29.30
CA GLU A 551 -16.34 -8.53 29.85
C GLU A 551 -16.27 -7.49 30.98
N LYS A 552 -15.35 -7.64 31.93
CA LYS A 552 -15.30 -6.80 33.15
C LYS A 552 -14.15 -5.80 33.20
N ASP A 553 -13.15 -5.96 32.35
CA ASP A 553 -11.90 -5.19 32.41
C ASP A 553 -11.23 -5.13 31.04
N LEU A 554 -10.14 -4.36 30.94
CA LEU A 554 -9.28 -4.31 29.77
C LEU A 554 -7.84 -4.62 30.17
N VAL A 555 -7.13 -5.34 29.32
CA VAL A 555 -5.67 -5.46 29.38
C VAL A 555 -5.08 -4.46 28.38
N VAL A 556 -4.21 -3.57 28.84
CA VAL A 556 -3.71 -2.45 28.02
C VAL A 556 -2.19 -2.31 28.10
N ILE A 557 -1.57 -1.84 27.02
CA ILE A 557 -0.19 -1.35 27.00
C ILE A 557 -0.22 0.17 27.14
N LYS A 558 0.31 0.68 28.24
CA LYS A 558 0.46 2.12 28.52
C LYS A 558 1.91 2.54 28.29
N ILE A 559 2.11 3.63 27.57
CA ILE A 559 3.40 4.31 27.44
C ILE A 559 3.43 5.49 28.41
N ASP A 560 4.40 5.48 29.32
CA ASP A 560 4.71 6.58 30.22
C ASP A 560 6.20 6.92 30.11
N SER A 561 6.50 8.18 29.80
CA SER A 561 7.88 8.69 29.71
C SER A 561 8.79 7.84 28.81
N GLY A 562 8.23 7.33 27.70
CA GLY A 562 8.92 6.49 26.71
C GLY A 562 9.04 5.01 27.07
N LYS A 563 8.58 4.59 28.26
CA LYS A 563 8.57 3.18 28.70
C LYS A 563 7.16 2.62 28.60
N ALA A 564 7.04 1.44 28.01
CA ALA A 564 5.77 0.74 27.93
C ALA A 564 5.61 -0.20 29.13
N LYS A 565 4.39 -0.28 29.67
CA LYS A 565 3.98 -1.16 30.78
C LYS A 565 2.63 -1.80 30.48
N LEU A 566 2.41 -3.00 31.01
CA LEU A 566 1.13 -3.70 30.94
C LEU A 566 0.25 -3.28 32.13
N GLN A 567 -1.01 -2.97 31.89
CA GLN A 567 -2.00 -2.66 32.93
C GLN A 567 -3.28 -3.46 32.72
N ILE A 568 -4.03 -3.68 33.80
CA ILE A 568 -5.42 -4.14 33.77
C ILE A 568 -6.30 -3.02 34.31
N LEU A 569 -7.34 -2.63 33.57
CA LEU A 569 -8.25 -1.54 33.90
C LEU A 569 -9.68 -2.08 34.12
N ASP A 570 -10.32 -1.73 35.23
CA ASP A 570 -11.69 -2.18 35.53
C ASP A 570 -12.73 -1.33 34.78
N LYS A 571 -13.62 -1.98 34.01
CA LYS A 571 -14.66 -1.27 33.24
C LYS A 571 -15.72 -0.63 34.15
N LEU A 572 -16.07 -1.30 35.25
CA LEU A 572 -17.10 -0.87 36.20
C LEU A 572 -16.59 0.24 37.12
N GLU A 573 -15.30 0.22 37.46
CA GLU A 573 -14.64 1.29 38.22
C GLU A 573 -14.04 2.38 37.32
N ASN A 574 -14.70 2.74 36.22
CA ASN A 574 -14.32 3.85 35.36
C ASN A 574 -12.85 3.75 34.84
N LEU A 575 -12.49 2.59 34.30
CA LEU A 575 -11.18 2.32 33.70
C LEU A 575 -10.02 2.54 34.69
N LYS A 576 -10.28 2.35 35.98
CA LYS A 576 -9.26 2.45 37.03
C LYS A 576 -8.29 1.28 36.94
N VAL A 577 -7.00 1.58 37.12
CA VAL A 577 -5.94 0.56 37.14
C VAL A 577 -6.16 -0.36 38.35
N ILE A 578 -6.42 -1.63 38.07
CA ILE A 578 -6.53 -2.69 39.09
C ILE A 578 -5.24 -3.49 39.24
N SER A 579 -4.38 -3.50 38.23
CA SER A 579 -3.05 -4.11 38.30
C SER A 579 -2.13 -3.50 37.24
N GLU A 580 -0.85 -3.35 37.56
CA GLU A 580 0.20 -2.87 36.64
C GLU A 580 1.42 -3.79 36.75
N SER A 581 2.07 -4.10 35.62
CA SER A 581 3.31 -4.88 35.63
C SER A 581 4.50 -4.05 36.08
N ASN A 582 5.37 -4.63 36.91
CA ASN A 582 6.65 -4.02 37.29
C ASN A 582 7.71 -4.06 36.16
N PHE A 583 7.40 -4.72 35.05
CA PHE A 583 8.31 -4.85 33.92
C PHE A 583 8.12 -3.75 32.87
N GLU A 584 9.22 -3.35 32.26
CA GLU A 584 9.18 -2.67 30.96
C GLU A 584 8.83 -3.70 29.89
N ILE A 585 7.87 -3.37 29.03
CA ILE A 585 7.50 -4.19 27.88
C ILE A 585 7.94 -3.51 26.59
N ASN A 586 8.08 -4.29 25.52
CA ASN A 586 8.29 -3.70 24.22
C ASN A 586 6.95 -3.17 23.68
N LYS A 587 6.90 -1.91 23.26
CA LYS A 587 5.69 -1.29 22.70
C LYS A 587 5.13 -2.04 21.49
N ASN A 588 5.95 -2.76 20.73
CA ASN A 588 5.52 -3.51 19.56
C ASN A 588 5.47 -5.03 19.84
N SER A 589 5.40 -5.43 21.11
CA SER A 589 5.34 -6.85 21.49
C SER A 589 4.02 -7.49 21.05
N SER A 590 4.05 -8.78 20.68
CA SER A 590 2.84 -9.58 20.57
C SER A 590 2.17 -9.71 21.94
N LEU A 591 0.87 -9.44 22.00
CA LEU A 591 0.05 -9.57 23.21
C LEU A 591 -0.96 -10.70 23.01
N TYR A 592 -0.94 -11.69 23.91
CA TYR A 592 -1.96 -12.75 23.95
C TYR A 592 -2.68 -12.71 25.28
N VAL A 593 -4.01 -12.68 25.25
CA VAL A 593 -4.86 -12.63 26.44
C VAL A 593 -5.96 -13.68 26.30
N ASP A 594 -6.09 -14.55 27.29
CA ASP A 594 -7.24 -15.43 27.43
C ASP A 594 -7.74 -15.47 28.89
N SER A 595 -8.73 -16.32 29.17
CA SER A 595 -9.28 -16.48 30.52
C SER A 595 -8.31 -17.09 31.54
N ARG A 596 -7.18 -17.64 31.09
CA ARG A 596 -6.21 -18.39 31.89
C ARG A 596 -4.89 -17.64 32.09
N MET A 597 -4.49 -16.78 31.16
CA MET A 597 -3.19 -16.11 31.18
C MET A 597 -3.11 -14.88 30.27
N ILE A 598 -2.09 -14.07 30.52
CA ILE A 598 -1.63 -13.00 29.62
C ILE A 598 -0.16 -13.28 29.27
N LEU A 599 0.19 -13.25 27.98
CA LEU A 599 1.56 -13.42 27.50
C LEU A 599 2.04 -12.16 26.78
N VAL A 600 3.25 -11.71 27.11
CA VAL A 600 3.91 -10.55 26.48
C VAL A 600 5.42 -10.62 26.69
N ALA A 601 6.21 -10.01 25.79
CA ALA A 601 7.65 -9.88 25.99
C ALA A 601 7.95 -8.76 27.00
N VAL A 602 8.72 -9.11 28.04
CA VAL A 602 9.15 -8.20 29.11
C VAL A 602 10.67 -8.10 29.14
N LYS A 603 11.18 -6.98 29.65
CA LYS A 603 12.58 -6.80 29.99
C LYS A 603 12.78 -7.14 31.46
N ASP A 604 13.61 -8.14 31.75
CA ASP A 604 13.90 -8.56 33.13
C ASP A 604 14.94 -7.65 33.82
N ASP A 605 15.23 -7.93 35.09
CA ASP A 605 16.20 -7.17 35.90
C ASP A 605 17.64 -7.26 35.36
N SER A 606 17.94 -8.28 34.55
CA SER A 606 19.23 -8.44 33.86
C SER A 606 19.29 -7.67 32.53
N ASN A 607 18.26 -6.86 32.24
CA ASN A 607 18.09 -6.11 31.00
C ASN A 607 17.91 -7.01 29.75
N ALA A 608 17.56 -8.29 29.95
CA ALA A 608 17.31 -9.26 28.89
C ALA A 608 15.82 -9.39 28.61
N TRP A 609 15.46 -9.60 27.33
CA TRP A 609 14.09 -9.81 26.92
C TRP A 609 13.67 -11.27 27.14
N ARG A 610 12.52 -11.47 27.77
CA ARG A 610 11.94 -12.79 28.08
C ARG A 610 10.45 -12.78 27.81
N LEU A 611 9.87 -13.96 27.55
CA LEU A 611 8.42 -14.10 27.53
C LEU A 611 7.92 -14.18 28.98
N ALA A 612 6.99 -13.32 29.36
CA ALA A 612 6.29 -13.40 30.63
C ALA A 612 4.90 -14.02 30.44
N LYS A 613 4.51 -14.89 31.37
CA LYS A 613 3.15 -15.36 31.57
C LYS A 613 2.61 -14.78 32.86
N PHE A 614 1.70 -13.83 32.75
CA PHE A 614 1.01 -13.24 33.89
C PHE A 614 -0.30 -13.98 34.20
N SER A 615 -0.72 -13.93 35.46
CA SER A 615 -2.07 -14.29 35.87
C SER A 615 -3.07 -13.33 35.23
N PRO A 616 -4.24 -13.80 34.78
CA PRO A 616 -5.21 -12.98 34.06
C PRO A 616 -5.83 -11.87 34.92
N LYS A 617 -5.67 -11.92 36.25
CA LYS A 617 -6.26 -10.96 37.20
C LYS A 617 -5.25 -10.14 38.00
N ASN A 618 -3.97 -10.53 38.00
CA ASN A 618 -2.95 -9.88 38.82
C ASN A 618 -1.57 -10.01 38.16
N LEU A 619 -1.03 -8.88 37.72
CA LEU A 619 0.25 -8.78 37.02
C LEU A 619 1.48 -8.95 37.94
N ASP A 620 1.32 -8.98 39.27
CA ASP A 620 2.39 -9.37 40.18
C ASP A 620 2.63 -10.88 40.20
N LYS A 621 1.67 -11.68 39.70
CA LYS A 621 1.79 -13.14 39.62
C LYS A 621 2.21 -13.53 38.21
N PHE A 622 3.48 -13.87 38.03
CA PHE A 622 4.02 -14.21 36.72
C PHE A 622 5.05 -15.35 36.74
N ILE A 623 5.31 -15.88 35.56
CA ILE A 623 6.41 -16.81 35.26
C ILE A 623 7.18 -16.23 34.07
N LEU A 624 8.51 -16.28 34.09
CA LEU A 624 9.36 -15.87 32.96
C LEU A 624 9.93 -17.10 32.24
N SER A 625 10.10 -17.00 30.92
CA SER A 625 10.81 -18.02 30.14
C SER A 625 12.29 -18.09 30.52
N GLU A 626 12.84 -19.31 30.56
CA GLU A 626 14.30 -19.52 30.72
C GLU A 626 15.07 -19.05 29.48
N ASN A 627 14.45 -19.16 28.30
CA ASN A 627 14.99 -18.65 27.06
C ASN A 627 14.88 -17.13 27.01
N LYS A 628 15.98 -16.48 26.62
CA LYS A 628 15.97 -15.09 26.17
C LYS A 628 15.38 -15.03 24.77
N ILE A 629 14.68 -13.94 24.48
CA ILE A 629 14.01 -13.69 23.21
C ILE A 629 14.44 -12.32 22.67
N LEU A 630 14.06 -11.99 21.43
CA LEU A 630 14.17 -10.62 20.92
C LEU A 630 12.97 -9.76 21.40
N PRO A 631 13.13 -8.43 21.49
CA PRO A 631 12.07 -7.52 21.95
C PRO A 631 10.74 -7.62 21.17
N PHE A 632 10.81 -7.89 19.87
CA PHE A 632 9.67 -7.97 18.94
C PHE A 632 9.33 -9.41 18.56
N THR A 633 9.74 -10.39 19.37
CA THR A 633 9.46 -11.81 19.11
C THR A 633 7.96 -12.04 19.01
N SER A 634 7.52 -12.53 17.86
CA SER A 634 6.17 -13.06 17.69
C SER A 634 6.08 -14.47 18.26
N PHE A 635 4.91 -14.84 18.75
CA PHE A 635 4.67 -16.17 19.27
C PHE A 635 3.25 -16.66 18.95
N ALA A 636 3.12 -17.97 18.76
CA ALA A 636 1.84 -18.64 18.53
C ALA A 636 1.53 -19.59 19.69
N VAL A 637 0.31 -19.50 20.21
CA VAL A 637 -0.19 -20.43 21.23
C VAL A 637 -1.04 -21.50 20.57
N ARG A 638 -0.70 -22.78 20.78
CA ARG A 638 -1.50 -23.93 20.31
C ARG A 638 -1.56 -24.99 21.41
N LYS A 639 -2.78 -25.31 21.86
CA LYS A 639 -3.03 -26.27 22.95
C LYS A 639 -2.22 -25.91 24.21
N ASN A 640 -1.21 -26.71 24.54
CA ASN A 640 -0.34 -26.52 25.72
C ASN A 640 1.06 -26.01 25.36
N PHE A 641 1.27 -25.53 24.12
CA PHE A 641 2.59 -25.11 23.65
C PHE A 641 2.57 -23.67 23.12
N ILE A 642 3.72 -23.02 23.28
CA ILE A 642 4.02 -21.70 22.73
C ILE A 642 5.21 -21.86 21.79
N TYR A 643 5.04 -21.41 20.54
CA TYR A 643 6.09 -21.44 19.52
C TYR A 643 6.60 -20.02 19.32
N LEU A 644 7.91 -19.81 19.45
CA LEU A 644 8.54 -18.49 19.36
C LEU A 644 9.99 -18.59 18.88
N GLN A 645 10.60 -17.45 18.55
CA GLN A 645 12.03 -17.36 18.28
C GLN A 645 12.81 -16.91 19.52
N ASP A 646 13.93 -17.56 19.83
CA ASP A 646 14.86 -17.08 20.87
C ASP A 646 15.74 -15.92 20.37
N GLU A 647 16.63 -15.43 21.24
CA GLU A 647 17.56 -14.33 20.92
C GLU A 647 18.52 -14.66 19.74
N PHE A 648 18.73 -15.95 19.46
CA PHE A 648 19.55 -16.45 18.34
C PHE A 648 18.71 -16.73 17.09
N LYS A 649 17.44 -16.30 17.07
CA LYS A 649 16.48 -16.51 15.96
C LYS A 649 16.14 -17.98 15.72
N SER A 650 16.44 -18.86 16.67
CA SER A 650 16.08 -20.28 16.58
C SER A 650 14.65 -20.50 17.04
N LEU A 651 13.92 -21.39 16.35
CA LEU A 651 12.57 -21.77 16.76
C LEU A 651 12.64 -22.56 18.07
N VAL A 652 11.87 -22.11 19.07
CA VAL A 652 11.76 -22.72 20.39
C VAL A 652 10.30 -23.01 20.70
N THR A 653 10.04 -24.22 21.18
CA THR A 653 8.75 -24.64 21.71
C THR A 653 8.80 -24.61 23.24
N LEU A 654 7.93 -23.84 23.87
CA LEU A 654 7.80 -23.76 25.32
C LEU A 654 6.51 -24.45 25.79
N ASP A 655 6.56 -25.09 26.95
CA ASP A 655 5.36 -25.55 27.64
C ASP A 655 4.61 -24.36 28.24
N VAL A 656 3.30 -24.28 28.00
CA VAL A 656 2.48 -23.13 28.38
C VAL A 656 2.37 -22.94 29.90
N ASN A 657 2.56 -24.00 30.69
CA ASN A 657 2.41 -23.95 32.14
C ASN A 657 3.68 -23.48 32.83
N THR A 658 4.83 -23.91 32.33
CA THR A 658 6.15 -23.70 32.94
C THR A 658 7.01 -22.67 32.22
N LEU A 659 6.71 -22.34 30.97
CA LEU A 659 7.56 -21.57 30.04
C LEU A 659 8.97 -22.14 29.86
N LYS A 660 9.15 -23.44 30.13
CA LYS A 660 10.40 -24.15 29.86
C LYS A 660 10.38 -24.73 28.45
N LYS A 661 11.57 -24.80 27.84
CA LYS A 661 11.76 -25.44 26.52
C LYS A 661 11.36 -26.90 26.60
N VAL A 662 10.46 -27.30 25.70
CA VAL A 662 10.09 -28.71 25.47
C VAL A 662 11.18 -29.31 24.60
N LYS A 663 11.65 -30.50 24.98
CA LYS A 663 12.65 -31.25 24.21
C LYS A 663 12.04 -31.84 22.94
#